data_AF-A0A815X1I7-F1
#
_entry.id   AF-A0A815X1I7-F1
#
_cell.length_a   1.000
_cell.length_b   1.000
_cell.length_c   1.000
_cell.angle_alpha   90.00
_cell.angle_beta   90.00
_cell.angle_gamma   90.00
#
_symmetry.space_group_name_H-M   'P 1'
#
loop_
_entity.id
_entity.type
_entity.pdbx_description
1 polymer ?
#
loop_
_entity_poly.entity_id
_entity_poly.type
_entity_poly.pdbx_seq_one_letter_code
_entity_poly.pdbx_strand_id
1 'polypeptide(L)'
;MISSSEVTPENFVRAVQMLYHDQDATRKKIASEWLLNVQSSLYAWSLADQLIRMNQNSEVTCLSAQILRHKIQHNFDELPVEHCKALCDSLLDHLSRIELTRNTTVRVQLAVATADLALQYVGWEKPVEDVVEKLKTSSEHMLTLLEFLTALPEEVNTSTIRIGENRRQYCREKYSNSGKQIHEILIFLLQVNSSHNELLFIGILKCFASWITIRAFDENLILTSPLLNSVLDILKSTHCSNELHKSACDCLCDILELCEDYQKYWSLAVYLKQQITQYLCQPYFQAVKDENLDKAQNYTRIYTNLIESILDCLIDGRQSELSDLSCLHLLLYPLEHSDYEVVQSTFYTWYRLSESIQTNNEPIIDKVKPYMEKLVDILCTQCKLDPDHLGIPPEIDEKNSKNNGTSNSDLAEFRYRVQCLIEDTIYITGALNCFQRMFDKLQSSLSLSWEESEAPLYIMSCVASYLSPDEDKIVPNVIQAIISTPIQSGIVHSALKYTGIRLISQLESWIAKNDQQILKSIIQYLLSLLADKELQHMSADAMLIICQQCRKQLLTDLDQIIQATLWLDLVNNGSDAAQCLLKASSKLISRLTSMDDIHRYLKLLFDQQIQSLTQILSTQSDTNYSSIIKRLDCLTAIFRSLDFKTTQEEIHPCIIIVQQLLPLLNLIIVRYRSSVKLSECWSRTIRFIIRSMHSHAKIFFQPIVELVISSYDDVPHSCFLYLISIIVDEYGNNQDLKPSIIVMSEHLTTKTFSILNKPDGFQQNPDLVDDFYRLSSRLLQRCPLEYLKSSVIRPIIEQIIPNCHLEHRDASSSMIAFLQTLVKLTSNKNKEIKHKPELSEVRSLSMSLCETYIPNLLTALIRAIVISRVPSSIRLSISEFVGELKTYMSDKFSQWLQKSLTEIPRTSRNGLVEIVTLKQHEQFYNVLCESDTQPSTIDYEFETFAKLYR
;
A
#
# COMPACT_ATOMS: atom_id res chain seq x y z
N MET A 1 -2.03 -18.85 -33.73
CA MET A 1 -1.46 -20.19 -33.50
C MET A 1 -0.31 -20.37 -34.46
N ILE A 2 0.92 -20.55 -33.95
CA ILE A 2 2.13 -20.74 -34.76
C ILE A 2 2.11 -22.15 -35.35
N SER A 3 2.51 -22.30 -36.62
CA SER A 3 2.57 -23.60 -37.30
C SER A 3 3.80 -24.40 -36.89
N SER A 4 3.71 -25.74 -36.87
CA SER A 4 4.84 -26.63 -36.53
C SER A 4 6.06 -26.48 -37.45
N SER A 5 5.88 -25.89 -38.63
CA SER A 5 6.92 -25.58 -39.61
C SER A 5 7.75 -24.33 -39.28
N GLU A 6 7.27 -23.46 -38.38
CA GLU A 6 7.94 -22.19 -38.05
C GLU A 6 8.86 -22.31 -36.81
N VAL A 7 8.64 -23.27 -35.92
CA VAL A 7 9.39 -23.46 -34.68
C VAL A 7 10.54 -24.45 -34.88
N THR A 8 11.65 -23.98 -35.45
CA THR A 8 12.89 -24.75 -35.63
C THR A 8 14.02 -24.17 -34.77
N PRO A 9 15.05 -24.97 -34.41
CA PRO A 9 16.24 -24.47 -33.69
C PRO A 9 16.89 -23.28 -34.41
N GLU A 10 16.95 -23.30 -35.74
CA GLU A 10 17.53 -22.24 -36.55
C GLU A 10 16.73 -20.93 -36.48
N ASN A 11 15.40 -21.01 -36.54
CA ASN A 11 14.54 -19.83 -36.43
C ASN A 11 14.59 -19.25 -35.00
N PHE A 12 14.70 -20.10 -33.99
CA PHE A 12 14.86 -19.69 -32.61
C PHE A 12 16.18 -18.94 -32.39
N VAL A 13 17.30 -19.47 -32.87
CA VAL A 13 18.61 -18.81 -32.79
C VAL A 13 18.58 -17.44 -33.49
N ARG A 14 17.94 -17.34 -34.66
CA ARG A 14 17.77 -16.06 -35.38
C ARG A 14 16.93 -15.06 -34.58
N ALA A 15 15.82 -15.49 -33.98
CA ALA A 15 14.97 -14.63 -33.17
C ALA A 15 15.72 -14.10 -31.93
N VAL A 16 16.53 -14.94 -31.28
CA VAL A 16 17.38 -14.54 -30.14
C VAL A 16 18.43 -13.52 -30.56
N GLN A 17 19.11 -13.74 -31.69
CA GLN A 17 20.07 -12.77 -32.23
C GLN A 17 19.40 -11.44 -32.59
N MET A 18 18.18 -11.47 -33.14
CA MET A 18 17.40 -10.27 -33.41
C MET A 18 16.99 -9.53 -32.12
N LEU A 19 16.70 -10.26 -31.04
CA LEU A 19 16.34 -9.65 -29.76
C LEU A 19 17.54 -8.93 -29.10
N TYR A 20 18.72 -9.56 -29.07
CA TYR A 20 19.88 -9.02 -28.36
C TYR A 20 20.76 -8.08 -29.19
N HIS A 21 20.90 -8.32 -30.50
CA HIS A 21 21.90 -7.62 -31.32
C HIS A 21 21.33 -6.68 -32.39
N ASP A 22 20.02 -6.69 -32.67
CA ASP A 22 19.44 -5.76 -33.66
C ASP A 22 19.33 -4.33 -33.08
N GLN A 23 19.57 -3.31 -33.90
CA GLN A 23 19.46 -1.90 -33.49
C GLN A 23 18.02 -1.36 -33.64
N ASP A 24 17.18 -2.04 -34.43
CA ASP A 24 15.79 -1.62 -34.68
C ASP A 24 14.84 -2.09 -33.56
N ALA A 25 14.23 -1.14 -32.86
CA ALA A 25 13.27 -1.39 -31.78
C ALA A 25 12.01 -2.15 -32.26
N THR A 26 11.60 -1.97 -33.52
CA THR A 26 10.42 -2.65 -34.06
C THR A 26 10.68 -4.14 -34.27
N ARG A 27 11.86 -4.51 -34.76
CA ARG A 27 12.27 -5.91 -34.95
C ARG A 27 12.51 -6.63 -33.64
N LYS A 28 13.08 -5.94 -32.65
CA LYS A 28 13.19 -6.46 -31.27
C LYS A 28 11.82 -6.79 -30.68
N LYS A 29 10.82 -5.93 -30.89
CA LYS A 29 9.44 -6.17 -30.44
C LYS A 29 8.83 -7.40 -31.13
N ILE A 30 8.97 -7.51 -32.45
CA ILE A 30 8.48 -8.67 -33.21
C ILE A 30 9.15 -9.96 -32.75
N ALA A 31 10.47 -9.95 -32.53
CA ALA A 31 11.21 -11.10 -32.02
C ALA A 31 10.75 -11.49 -30.61
N SER A 32 10.52 -10.52 -29.73
CA SER A 32 10.00 -10.76 -28.38
C SER A 32 8.59 -11.37 -28.39
N GLU A 33 7.66 -10.80 -29.18
CA GLU A 33 6.31 -11.35 -29.33
C GLU A 33 6.32 -12.78 -29.89
N TRP A 34 7.20 -13.05 -30.86
CA TRP A 34 7.36 -14.39 -31.40
C TRP A 34 7.92 -15.38 -30.35
N LEU A 35 8.95 -14.98 -29.58
CA LEU A 35 9.53 -15.82 -28.52
C LEU A 35 8.52 -16.12 -27.40
N LEU A 36 7.67 -15.15 -27.02
CA LEU A 36 6.57 -15.36 -26.06
C LEU A 36 5.54 -16.36 -26.59
N ASN A 37 5.22 -16.28 -27.88
CA ASN A 37 4.33 -17.25 -28.52
C ASN A 37 4.97 -18.65 -28.61
N VAL A 38 6.28 -18.75 -28.80
CA VAL A 38 7.01 -20.03 -28.74
C VAL A 38 7.00 -20.59 -27.33
N GLN A 39 7.29 -19.78 -26.31
CA GLN A 39 7.28 -20.17 -24.90
C GLN A 39 5.93 -20.71 -24.43
N SER A 40 4.81 -20.16 -24.93
CA SER A 40 3.47 -20.68 -24.63
C SER A 40 3.09 -21.96 -25.39
N SER A 41 3.82 -22.32 -26.44
CA SER A 41 3.53 -23.50 -27.27
C SER A 41 3.98 -24.82 -26.64
N LEU A 42 3.39 -25.96 -27.07
CA LEU A 42 3.80 -27.31 -26.64
C LEU A 42 5.20 -27.68 -27.17
N TYR A 43 5.65 -27.09 -28.28
CA TYR A 43 6.94 -27.40 -28.91
C TYR A 43 8.14 -26.93 -28.09
N ALA A 44 7.94 -25.94 -27.22
CA ALA A 44 8.96 -25.34 -26.37
C ALA A 44 9.74 -26.38 -25.54
N TRP A 45 9.06 -27.44 -25.05
CA TRP A 45 9.68 -28.51 -24.27
C TRP A 45 10.81 -29.21 -25.03
N SER A 46 10.51 -29.68 -26.24
CA SER A 46 11.49 -30.38 -27.09
C SER A 46 12.56 -29.46 -27.65
N LEU A 47 12.18 -28.21 -27.99
CA LEU A 47 13.09 -27.22 -28.56
C LEU A 47 14.13 -26.79 -27.54
N ALA A 48 13.71 -26.47 -26.31
CA ALA A 48 14.61 -26.07 -25.23
C ALA A 48 15.61 -27.19 -24.91
N ASP A 49 15.15 -28.44 -24.80
CA ASP A 49 16.03 -29.59 -24.54
C ASP A 49 17.10 -29.77 -25.64
N GLN A 50 16.71 -29.66 -26.92
CA GLN A 50 17.64 -29.77 -28.04
C GLN A 50 18.67 -28.63 -28.05
N LEU A 51 18.24 -27.39 -27.83
CA LEU A 51 19.12 -26.22 -27.84
C LEU A 51 20.14 -26.26 -26.69
N ILE A 52 19.74 -26.73 -25.51
CA ILE A 52 20.67 -26.92 -24.37
C ILE A 52 21.72 -27.98 -24.70
N ARG A 53 21.35 -29.09 -25.36
CA ARG A 53 22.31 -30.13 -25.80
C ARG A 53 23.30 -29.62 -26.84
N MET A 54 22.85 -28.76 -27.76
CA MET A 54 23.71 -28.21 -28.82
C MET A 54 24.75 -27.23 -28.26
N ASN A 55 24.43 -26.51 -27.17
CA ASN A 55 25.29 -25.58 -26.45
C ASN A 55 26.14 -24.65 -27.36
N GLN A 56 25.52 -24.07 -28.39
CA GLN A 56 26.24 -23.29 -29.42
C GLN A 56 26.48 -21.82 -29.03
N ASN A 57 25.53 -21.19 -28.32
CA ASN A 57 25.61 -19.78 -27.88
C ASN A 57 25.08 -19.66 -26.45
N SER A 58 25.81 -18.97 -25.56
CA SER A 58 25.45 -18.76 -24.15
C SER A 58 24.07 -18.11 -23.98
N GLU A 59 23.72 -17.14 -24.83
CA GLU A 59 22.42 -16.45 -24.79
C GLU A 59 21.26 -17.38 -25.14
N VAL A 60 21.45 -18.20 -26.17
CA VAL A 60 20.44 -19.19 -26.63
C VAL A 60 20.27 -20.28 -25.58
N THR A 61 21.35 -20.78 -24.99
CA THR A 61 21.30 -21.77 -23.91
C THR A 61 20.61 -21.19 -22.67
N CYS A 62 20.88 -19.93 -22.32
CA CYS A 62 20.24 -19.25 -21.18
C CYS A 62 18.72 -19.09 -21.39
N LEU A 63 18.29 -18.57 -22.54
CA LEU A 63 16.86 -18.44 -22.83
C LEU A 63 16.16 -19.80 -22.89
N SER A 64 16.83 -20.82 -23.43
CA SER A 64 16.29 -22.18 -23.47
C SER A 64 16.10 -22.75 -22.06
N ALA A 65 17.07 -22.54 -21.15
CA ALA A 65 16.94 -22.93 -19.75
C ALA A 65 15.80 -22.17 -19.03
N GLN A 66 15.64 -20.87 -19.31
CA GLN A 66 14.54 -20.06 -18.76
C GLN A 66 13.17 -20.54 -19.27
N ILE A 67 13.03 -20.85 -20.56
CA ILE A 67 11.79 -21.40 -21.13
C ILE A 67 11.46 -22.73 -20.47
N LEU A 68 12.46 -23.61 -20.30
CA LEU A 68 12.26 -24.91 -19.67
C LEU A 68 11.81 -24.77 -18.21
N ARG A 69 12.44 -23.86 -17.43
CA ARG A 69 12.01 -23.52 -16.07
C ARG A 69 10.58 -23.00 -16.04
N HIS A 70 10.25 -22.00 -16.86
CA HIS A 70 8.91 -21.42 -16.92
C HIS A 70 7.83 -22.47 -17.25
N LYS A 71 8.15 -23.36 -18.19
CA LYS A 71 7.29 -24.48 -18.56
C LYS A 71 7.07 -25.44 -17.38
N ILE A 72 8.11 -25.76 -16.62
CA ILE A 72 7.99 -26.54 -15.38
C ILE A 72 7.16 -25.77 -14.34
N GLN A 73 7.34 -24.48 -14.14
CA GLN A 73 6.64 -23.71 -13.11
C GLN A 73 5.14 -23.50 -13.38
N HIS A 74 4.74 -23.28 -14.64
CA HIS A 74 3.38 -22.84 -14.98
C HIS A 74 2.59 -23.82 -15.85
N ASN A 75 3.27 -24.69 -16.60
CA ASN A 75 2.69 -25.52 -17.64
C ASN A 75 3.05 -27.01 -17.46
N PHE A 76 3.43 -27.43 -16.25
CA PHE A 76 3.74 -28.83 -15.97
C PHE A 76 2.56 -29.77 -16.26
N ASP A 77 1.33 -29.26 -16.15
CA ASP A 77 0.11 -29.99 -16.51
C ASP A 77 0.11 -30.47 -17.99
N GLU A 78 0.89 -29.84 -18.89
CA GLU A 78 0.99 -30.24 -20.29
C GLU A 78 1.76 -31.56 -20.49
N LEU A 79 2.57 -31.99 -19.51
CA LEU A 79 3.42 -33.17 -19.63
C LEU A 79 2.71 -34.45 -19.15
N PRO A 80 2.67 -35.51 -19.98
CA PRO A 80 2.27 -36.84 -19.54
C PRO A 80 3.23 -37.42 -18.51
N VAL A 81 2.70 -38.19 -17.55
CA VAL A 81 3.46 -38.83 -16.46
C VAL A 81 4.62 -39.67 -16.95
N GLU A 82 4.44 -40.35 -18.10
CA GLU A 82 5.45 -41.21 -18.72
C GLU A 82 6.71 -40.45 -19.14
N HIS A 83 6.59 -39.15 -19.43
CA HIS A 83 7.71 -38.31 -19.87
C HIS A 83 8.39 -37.56 -18.71
N CYS A 84 7.80 -37.54 -17.51
CA CYS A 84 8.39 -36.86 -16.35
C CYS A 84 9.75 -37.45 -15.95
N LYS A 85 9.90 -38.79 -15.99
CA LYS A 85 11.18 -39.44 -15.69
C LYS A 85 12.24 -39.13 -16.76
N ALA A 86 11.85 -39.12 -18.03
CA ALA A 86 12.76 -38.76 -19.12
C ALA A 86 13.24 -37.30 -19.02
N LEU A 87 12.36 -36.37 -18.62
CA LEU A 87 12.72 -34.98 -18.37
C LEU A 87 13.71 -34.84 -17.20
N CYS A 88 13.46 -35.57 -16.10
CA CYS A 88 14.37 -35.64 -14.96
C CYS A 88 15.77 -36.10 -15.40
N ASP A 89 15.85 -37.21 -16.13
CA ASP A 89 17.14 -37.74 -16.58
C ASP A 89 17.85 -36.78 -17.55
N SER A 90 17.09 -36.05 -18.39
CA SER A 90 17.62 -35.02 -19.31
C SER A 90 18.18 -33.81 -18.55
N LEU A 91 17.47 -33.29 -17.55
CA LEU A 91 17.96 -32.18 -16.71
C LEU A 91 19.24 -32.57 -15.95
N LEU A 92 19.26 -33.76 -15.37
CA LEU A 92 20.46 -34.29 -14.69
C LEU A 92 21.63 -34.45 -15.66
N ASP A 93 21.38 -34.81 -16.91
CA ASP A 93 22.39 -34.93 -17.96
C ASP A 93 22.92 -33.54 -18.36
N HIS A 94 22.04 -32.54 -18.54
CA HIS A 94 22.43 -31.14 -18.78
C HIS A 94 23.29 -30.57 -17.65
N LEU A 95 22.91 -30.82 -16.39
CA LEU A 95 23.69 -30.40 -15.21
C LEU A 95 25.10 -31.01 -15.18
N SER A 96 25.29 -32.20 -15.77
CA SER A 96 26.58 -32.90 -15.78
C SER A 96 27.47 -32.60 -16.99
N ARG A 97 26.90 -32.05 -18.09
CA ARG A 97 27.61 -31.88 -19.38
C ARG A 97 28.07 -30.46 -19.66
N ILE A 98 27.43 -29.46 -19.07
CA ILE A 98 27.77 -28.07 -19.35
C ILE A 98 29.12 -27.77 -18.70
N GLU A 99 30.06 -27.15 -19.42
CA GLU A 99 31.29 -26.59 -18.82
C GLU A 99 30.89 -25.37 -17.97
N LEU A 100 30.55 -25.66 -16.71
CA LEU A 100 29.86 -24.77 -15.76
C LEU A 100 30.70 -23.59 -15.26
N THR A 101 31.95 -23.46 -15.74
CA THR A 101 32.87 -22.36 -15.43
C THR A 101 32.63 -21.10 -16.27
N ARG A 102 31.95 -21.19 -17.42
CA ARG A 102 31.76 -20.02 -18.32
C ARG A 102 30.38 -19.35 -18.28
N ASN A 103 29.32 -20.00 -17.82
CA ASN A 103 27.95 -19.46 -17.83
C ASN A 103 27.21 -19.68 -16.50
N THR A 104 27.43 -18.79 -15.51
CA THR A 104 26.79 -18.84 -14.18
C THR A 104 25.26 -18.79 -14.25
N THR A 105 24.69 -17.96 -15.14
CA THR A 105 23.23 -17.81 -15.29
C THR A 105 22.56 -19.10 -15.74
N VAL A 106 23.15 -19.82 -16.70
CA VAL A 106 22.61 -21.10 -17.20
C VAL A 106 22.61 -22.14 -16.09
N ARG A 107 23.69 -22.21 -15.30
CA ARG A 107 23.80 -23.12 -14.16
C ARG A 107 22.68 -22.90 -13.15
N VAL A 108 22.47 -21.65 -12.73
CA VAL A 108 21.40 -21.30 -11.77
C VAL A 108 20.04 -21.67 -12.33
N GLN A 109 19.72 -21.30 -13.59
CA GLN A 109 18.41 -21.60 -14.16
C GLN A 109 18.12 -23.11 -14.27
N LEU A 110 19.13 -23.92 -14.62
CA LEU A 110 18.96 -25.38 -14.68
C LEU A 110 18.89 -26.03 -13.30
N ALA A 111 19.69 -25.56 -12.33
CA ALA A 111 19.63 -26.01 -10.95
C ALA A 111 18.24 -25.76 -10.35
N VAL A 112 17.73 -24.54 -10.54
CA VAL A 112 16.39 -24.16 -10.09
C VAL A 112 15.29 -24.93 -10.85
N ALA A 113 15.39 -25.08 -12.18
CA ALA A 113 14.44 -25.90 -12.94
C ALA A 113 14.39 -27.36 -12.45
N THR A 114 15.53 -27.90 -12.02
CA THR A 114 15.63 -29.25 -11.45
C THR A 114 14.99 -29.31 -10.06
N ALA A 115 15.18 -28.28 -9.23
CA ALA A 115 14.49 -28.13 -7.95
C ALA A 115 12.96 -28.02 -8.14
N ASP A 116 12.50 -27.18 -9.07
CA ASP A 116 11.08 -27.01 -9.42
C ASP A 116 10.45 -28.34 -9.84
N LEU A 117 11.17 -29.13 -10.65
CA LEU A 117 10.74 -30.46 -11.07
C LEU A 117 10.69 -31.44 -9.88
N ALA A 118 11.69 -31.41 -9.00
CA ALA A 118 11.74 -32.28 -7.82
C ALA A 118 10.54 -32.04 -6.87
N LEU A 119 10.08 -30.79 -6.78
CA LEU A 119 8.91 -30.42 -5.96
C LEU A 119 7.60 -30.93 -6.57
N GLN A 120 7.44 -30.81 -7.89
CA GLN A 120 6.21 -31.18 -8.60
C GLN A 120 6.09 -32.68 -8.91
N TYR A 121 7.20 -33.35 -9.23
CA TYR A 121 7.17 -34.76 -9.63
C TYR A 121 7.11 -35.69 -8.42
N VAL A 122 5.89 -36.16 -8.08
CA VAL A 122 5.63 -37.06 -6.95
C VAL A 122 6.39 -38.39 -7.06
N GLY A 123 6.67 -38.87 -8.27
CA GLY A 123 7.40 -40.12 -8.51
C GLY A 123 8.90 -40.06 -8.22
N TRP A 124 9.45 -38.89 -7.84
CA TRP A 124 10.87 -38.76 -7.47
C TRP A 124 11.08 -38.94 -5.97
N GLU A 125 11.44 -40.16 -5.55
CA GLU A 125 11.58 -40.47 -4.14
C GLU A 125 12.81 -39.84 -3.47
N LYS A 126 13.97 -39.75 -4.15
CA LYS A 126 15.23 -39.32 -3.53
C LYS A 126 16.04 -38.32 -4.39
N PRO A 127 15.52 -37.11 -4.66
CA PRO A 127 16.18 -36.14 -5.55
C PRO A 127 17.52 -35.64 -5.03
N VAL A 128 17.67 -35.46 -3.71
CA VAL A 128 18.93 -35.00 -3.11
C VAL A 128 20.03 -36.06 -3.27
N GLU A 129 19.72 -37.33 -3.01
CA GLU A 129 20.69 -38.43 -3.13
C GLU A 129 21.13 -38.61 -4.60
N ASP A 130 20.17 -38.66 -5.53
CA ASP A 130 20.45 -38.86 -6.97
C ASP A 130 21.33 -37.75 -7.56
N VAL A 131 21.08 -36.48 -7.18
CA VAL A 131 21.88 -35.34 -7.67
C VAL A 131 23.27 -35.34 -7.04
N VAL A 132 23.37 -35.62 -5.74
CA VAL A 132 24.67 -35.72 -5.05
C VAL A 132 25.50 -36.84 -5.67
N GLU A 133 24.94 -38.03 -5.90
CA GLU A 133 25.66 -39.15 -6.51
C GLU A 133 26.19 -38.80 -7.91
N LYS A 134 25.39 -38.10 -8.73
CA LYS A 134 25.78 -37.75 -10.10
C LYS A 134 26.82 -36.63 -10.18
N LEU A 135 26.85 -35.70 -9.23
CA LEU A 135 27.72 -34.52 -9.25
C LEU A 135 28.95 -34.61 -8.33
N LYS A 136 28.99 -35.58 -7.39
CA LYS A 136 30.09 -35.74 -6.41
C LYS A 136 31.45 -36.13 -7.03
N THR A 137 31.47 -36.62 -8.27
CA THR A 137 32.67 -37.20 -8.91
C THR A 137 33.70 -36.21 -9.44
N SER A 138 33.41 -34.91 -9.57
CA SER A 138 34.37 -33.92 -10.08
C SER A 138 34.39 -32.62 -9.28
N SER A 139 35.57 -32.02 -9.14
CA SER A 139 35.76 -30.72 -8.46
C SER A 139 35.09 -29.55 -9.18
N GLU A 140 34.89 -29.68 -10.49
CA GLU A 140 34.24 -28.67 -11.33
C GLU A 140 32.72 -28.58 -11.12
N HIS A 141 32.08 -29.66 -10.61
CA HIS A 141 30.64 -29.72 -10.38
C HIS A 141 30.21 -29.34 -8.96
N MET A 142 31.16 -29.06 -8.05
CA MET A 142 30.84 -28.70 -6.65
C MET A 142 29.97 -27.45 -6.55
N LEU A 143 30.23 -26.43 -7.38
CA LEU A 143 29.41 -25.21 -7.41
C LEU A 143 27.99 -25.50 -7.91
N THR A 144 27.83 -26.33 -8.94
CA THR A 144 26.51 -26.73 -9.47
C THR A 144 25.70 -27.53 -8.46
N LEU A 145 26.36 -28.40 -7.70
CA LEU A 145 25.72 -29.13 -6.62
C LEU A 145 25.20 -28.15 -5.56
N LEU A 146 26.02 -27.18 -5.13
CA LEU A 146 25.59 -26.16 -4.16
C LEU A 146 24.42 -25.33 -4.69
N GLU A 147 24.42 -24.92 -5.95
CA GLU A 147 23.31 -24.14 -6.53
C GLU A 147 21.99 -24.91 -6.52
N PHE A 148 22.01 -26.22 -6.81
CA PHE A 148 20.82 -27.07 -6.69
C PHE A 148 20.36 -27.21 -5.24
N LEU A 149 21.32 -27.47 -4.33
CA LEU A 149 21.01 -27.62 -2.91
C LEU A 149 20.49 -26.32 -2.29
N THR A 150 20.97 -25.16 -2.74
CA THR A 150 20.46 -23.84 -2.32
C THR A 150 19.08 -23.56 -2.90
N ALA A 151 18.85 -23.87 -4.19
CA ALA A 151 17.56 -23.62 -4.84
C ALA A 151 16.41 -24.48 -4.29
N LEU A 152 16.69 -25.70 -3.81
CA LEU A 152 15.65 -26.62 -3.37
C LEU A 152 14.81 -26.11 -2.19
N PRO A 153 15.39 -25.66 -1.05
CA PRO A 153 14.62 -25.03 0.02
C PRO A 153 14.01 -23.68 -0.38
N GLU A 154 14.70 -22.87 -1.19
CA GLU A 154 14.20 -21.58 -1.66
C GLU A 154 12.89 -21.74 -2.45
N GLU A 155 12.84 -22.70 -3.37
CA GLU A 155 11.67 -22.96 -4.21
C GLU A 155 10.51 -23.63 -3.43
N VAL A 156 10.77 -24.36 -2.34
CA VAL A 156 9.70 -24.84 -1.43
C VAL A 156 8.92 -23.66 -0.84
N ASN A 157 9.60 -22.58 -0.50
CA ASN A 157 9.00 -21.40 0.12
C ASN A 157 8.42 -20.42 -0.91
N THR A 158 8.72 -20.58 -2.20
CA THR A 158 8.32 -19.64 -3.25
C THR A 158 6.88 -19.89 -3.74
N SER A 159 6.13 -18.82 -4.04
CA SER A 159 4.73 -18.88 -4.52
C SER A 159 4.60 -18.98 -6.05
N THR A 160 5.72 -18.97 -6.77
CA THR A 160 5.82 -19.07 -8.24
C THR A 160 5.41 -20.45 -8.74
N ILE A 161 5.84 -21.49 -8.03
CA ILE A 161 5.46 -22.87 -8.29
C ILE A 161 4.03 -23.09 -7.79
N ARG A 162 3.19 -23.62 -8.68
CA ARG A 162 1.78 -23.92 -8.41
C ARG A 162 1.64 -25.27 -7.70
N ILE A 163 2.27 -25.42 -6.54
CA ILE A 163 2.13 -26.59 -5.67
C ILE A 163 1.31 -26.27 -4.44
N GLY A 164 0.16 -26.94 -4.31
CA GLY A 164 -0.72 -26.82 -3.15
C GLY A 164 0.00 -26.99 -1.81
N GLU A 165 -0.43 -26.25 -0.79
CA GLU A 165 0.20 -26.22 0.54
C GLU A 165 0.42 -27.63 1.15
N ASN A 166 -0.50 -28.57 0.93
CA ASN A 166 -0.34 -29.96 1.39
C ASN A 166 0.95 -30.61 0.84
N ARG A 167 1.21 -30.43 -0.46
CA ARG A 167 2.41 -30.95 -1.11
C ARG A 167 3.65 -30.19 -0.65
N ARG A 168 3.53 -28.88 -0.46
CA ARG A 168 4.61 -28.02 0.03
C ARG A 168 5.07 -28.43 1.42
N GLN A 169 4.14 -28.64 2.35
CA GLN A 169 4.42 -29.13 3.69
C GLN A 169 5.09 -30.50 3.67
N TYR A 170 4.56 -31.44 2.87
CA TYR A 170 5.18 -32.76 2.69
C TYR A 170 6.63 -32.66 2.19
N CYS A 171 6.89 -31.80 1.20
CA CYS A 171 8.25 -31.58 0.68
C CYS A 171 9.16 -30.97 1.75
N ARG A 172 8.68 -29.97 2.49
CA ARG A 172 9.42 -29.32 3.59
C ARG A 172 9.84 -30.33 4.65
N GLU A 173 8.92 -31.17 5.12
CA GLU A 173 9.22 -32.22 6.10
C GLU A 173 10.21 -33.25 5.56
N LYS A 174 10.01 -33.71 4.32
CA LYS A 174 10.91 -34.66 3.64
C LYS A 174 12.34 -34.13 3.52
N TYR A 175 12.50 -32.87 3.11
CA TYR A 175 13.82 -32.29 2.95
C TYR A 175 14.45 -31.87 4.29
N SER A 176 13.66 -31.42 5.27
CA SER A 176 14.16 -31.18 6.63
C SER A 176 14.85 -32.42 7.22
N ASN A 177 14.31 -33.62 6.98
CA ASN A 177 14.94 -34.89 7.38
C ASN A 177 16.30 -35.16 6.71
N SER A 178 16.59 -34.52 5.56
CA SER A 178 17.88 -34.63 4.86
C SER A 178 18.95 -33.68 5.42
N GLY A 179 18.62 -32.84 6.40
CA GLY A 179 19.52 -31.79 6.93
C GLY A 179 20.87 -32.32 7.43
N LYS A 180 20.90 -33.46 8.12
CA LYS A 180 22.17 -34.06 8.60
C LYS A 180 23.14 -34.40 7.47
N GLN A 181 22.62 -35.00 6.39
CA GLN A 181 23.42 -35.34 5.22
C GLN A 181 23.98 -34.09 4.55
N ILE A 182 23.19 -33.02 4.44
CA ILE A 182 23.64 -31.76 3.87
C ILE A 182 24.70 -31.09 4.75
N HIS A 183 24.53 -31.11 6.08
CA HIS A 183 25.53 -30.58 7.01
C HIS A 183 26.89 -31.25 6.84
N GLU A 184 26.92 -32.58 6.73
CA GLU A 184 28.15 -33.35 6.48
C GLU A 184 28.79 -33.01 5.13
N ILE A 185 27.98 -32.83 4.07
CA ILE A 185 28.47 -32.41 2.76
C ILE A 185 29.08 -31.01 2.83
N LEU A 186 28.44 -30.06 3.51
CA LEU A 186 28.95 -28.69 3.64
C LEU A 186 30.26 -28.63 4.43
N ILE A 187 30.38 -29.41 5.51
CA ILE A 187 31.64 -29.53 6.27
C ILE A 187 32.74 -30.14 5.39
N PHE A 188 32.42 -31.19 4.64
CA PHE A 188 33.39 -31.80 3.72
C PHE A 188 33.85 -30.79 2.66
N LEU A 189 32.93 -30.04 2.04
CA LEU A 189 33.27 -29.00 1.06
C LEU A 189 34.11 -27.87 1.68
N LEU A 190 33.83 -27.50 2.93
CA LEU A 190 34.63 -26.53 3.67
C LEU A 190 36.07 -27.02 3.88
N GLN A 191 36.26 -28.28 4.25
CA GLN A 191 37.58 -28.89 4.44
C GLN A 191 38.36 -29.06 3.12
N VAL A 192 37.66 -29.38 2.03
CA VAL A 192 38.26 -29.55 0.71
C VAL A 192 38.67 -28.21 0.08
N ASN A 193 38.08 -27.09 0.49
CA ASN A 193 38.42 -25.73 0.03
C ASN A 193 39.77 -25.20 0.55
N SER A 194 40.80 -26.05 0.50
CA SER A 194 42.20 -25.79 0.85
C SER A 194 42.87 -24.68 0.00
N SER A 195 42.24 -24.26 -1.11
CA SER A 195 42.75 -23.27 -2.06
C SER A 195 42.11 -21.87 -1.93
N HIS A 196 41.35 -21.58 -0.87
CA HIS A 196 40.66 -20.30 -0.65
C HIS A 196 39.81 -19.84 -1.87
N ASN A 197 39.06 -20.75 -2.50
CA ASN A 197 38.13 -20.32 -3.53
C ASN A 197 36.94 -19.62 -2.88
N GLU A 198 36.92 -18.29 -2.99
CA GLU A 198 35.92 -17.42 -2.38
C GLU A 198 34.49 -17.74 -2.88
N LEU A 199 34.33 -18.03 -4.17
CA LEU A 199 33.03 -18.37 -4.76
C LEU A 199 32.46 -19.68 -4.21
N LEU A 200 33.32 -20.66 -3.98
CA LEU A 200 32.91 -21.93 -3.36
C LEU A 200 32.45 -21.70 -1.92
N PHE A 201 33.15 -20.84 -1.20
CA PHE A 201 32.81 -20.52 0.18
C PHE A 201 31.49 -19.72 0.29
N ILE A 202 31.28 -18.76 -0.62
CA ILE A 202 29.99 -18.06 -0.78
C ILE A 202 28.86 -19.07 -1.05
N GLY A 203 29.07 -20.03 -1.95
CA GLY A 203 28.10 -21.08 -2.25
C GLY A 203 27.76 -21.96 -1.04
N ILE A 204 28.78 -22.31 -0.22
CA ILE A 204 28.58 -23.07 1.03
C ILE A 204 27.73 -22.28 2.02
N LEU A 205 28.02 -20.98 2.22
CA LEU A 205 27.25 -20.14 3.15
C LEU A 205 25.81 -19.96 2.69
N LYS A 206 25.57 -19.69 1.39
CA LYS A 206 24.22 -19.59 0.82
C LYS A 206 23.43 -20.89 0.95
N CYS A 207 24.07 -22.04 0.71
CA CYS A 207 23.44 -23.34 0.90
C CYS A 207 23.11 -23.57 2.38
N PHE A 208 24.01 -23.24 3.30
CA PHE A 208 23.74 -23.37 4.73
C PHE A 208 22.54 -22.51 5.15
N ALA A 209 22.54 -21.24 4.75
CA ALA A 209 21.48 -20.27 5.00
C ALA A 209 20.11 -20.73 4.46
N SER A 210 20.04 -21.16 3.20
CA SER A 210 18.81 -21.68 2.58
C SER A 210 18.21 -22.87 3.37
N TRP A 211 19.04 -23.79 3.87
CA TRP A 211 18.57 -24.94 4.65
C TRP A 211 18.16 -24.60 6.09
N ILE A 212 18.68 -23.50 6.65
CA ILE A 212 18.22 -22.93 7.92
C ILE A 212 16.77 -22.45 7.80
N THR A 213 16.38 -21.83 6.68
CA THR A 213 15.01 -21.30 6.48
C THR A 213 13.91 -22.38 6.55
N ILE A 214 14.20 -23.63 6.13
CA ILE A 214 13.27 -24.76 6.23
C ILE A 214 13.38 -25.52 7.56
N ARG A 215 14.13 -24.99 8.53
CA ARG A 215 14.37 -25.55 9.87
C ARG A 215 14.92 -26.98 9.81
N ALA A 216 15.88 -27.24 8.91
CA ALA A 216 16.48 -28.57 8.72
C ALA A 216 17.52 -28.96 9.78
N PHE A 217 18.02 -28.01 10.57
CA PHE A 217 19.07 -28.24 11.56
C PHE A 217 18.56 -28.07 13.00
N ASP A 218 19.04 -28.95 13.89
CA ASP A 218 18.81 -28.85 15.33
C ASP A 218 19.72 -27.78 15.97
N GLU A 219 19.31 -27.18 17.08
CA GLU A 219 20.06 -26.13 17.80
C GLU A 219 21.51 -26.55 18.11
N ASN A 220 21.71 -27.77 18.62
CA ASN A 220 23.03 -28.29 18.96
C ASN A 220 23.95 -28.46 17.73
N LEU A 221 23.38 -28.83 16.58
CA LEU A 221 24.14 -28.97 15.34
C LEU A 221 24.62 -27.62 14.83
N ILE A 222 23.81 -26.57 14.98
CA ILE A 222 24.18 -25.20 14.60
C ILE A 222 25.29 -24.68 15.53
N LEU A 223 25.11 -24.80 16.85
CA LEU A 223 26.08 -24.33 17.84
C LEU A 223 27.46 -24.99 17.74
N THR A 224 27.49 -26.28 17.42
CA THR A 224 28.75 -27.04 17.28
C THR A 224 29.34 -26.95 15.87
N SER A 225 28.64 -26.30 14.93
CA SER A 225 29.05 -26.26 13.53
C SER A 225 30.28 -25.37 13.33
N PRO A 226 31.33 -25.84 12.61
CA PRO A 226 32.44 -24.98 12.22
C PRO A 226 32.02 -23.87 11.24
N LEU A 227 30.86 -24.01 10.59
CA LEU A 227 30.32 -23.01 9.67
C LEU A 227 29.90 -21.73 10.40
N LEU A 228 29.28 -21.83 11.59
CA LEU A 228 28.89 -20.67 12.38
C LEU A 228 30.12 -19.87 12.84
N ASN A 229 31.15 -20.56 13.33
CA ASN A 229 32.40 -19.91 13.69
C ASN A 229 33.05 -19.22 12.49
N SER A 230 33.03 -19.88 11.32
CA SER A 230 33.56 -19.29 10.09
C SER A 230 32.79 -18.03 9.68
N VAL A 231 31.45 -18.02 9.78
CA VAL A 231 30.62 -16.82 9.54
C VAL A 231 31.03 -15.68 10.47
N LEU A 232 31.14 -15.95 11.77
CA LEU A 232 31.54 -14.94 12.75
C LEU A 232 32.98 -14.43 12.50
N ASP A 233 33.90 -15.30 12.10
CA ASP A 233 35.28 -14.93 11.82
C ASP A 233 35.40 -14.05 10.56
N ILE A 234 34.60 -14.33 9.52
CA ILE A 234 34.51 -13.45 8.33
C ILE A 234 34.00 -12.07 8.73
N LEU A 235 32.92 -12.01 9.51
CA LEU A 235 32.31 -10.76 9.95
C LEU A 235 33.20 -9.96 10.90
N LYS A 236 34.12 -10.61 11.62
CA LYS A 236 35.18 -9.96 12.41
C LYS A 236 36.32 -9.43 11.53
N SER A 237 36.54 -10.04 10.36
CA SER A 237 37.66 -9.69 9.47
C SER A 237 37.36 -8.43 8.65
N THR A 238 38.30 -7.48 8.69
CA THR A 238 38.17 -6.21 7.95
C THR A 238 38.54 -6.34 6.47
N HIS A 239 39.34 -7.35 6.12
CA HIS A 239 39.91 -7.54 4.77
C HIS A 239 39.11 -8.47 3.85
N CYS A 240 37.92 -8.93 4.26
CA CYS A 240 37.05 -9.73 3.38
C CYS A 240 36.43 -8.90 2.25
N SER A 241 36.08 -9.54 1.14
CA SER A 241 35.33 -8.92 0.05
C SER A 241 33.90 -8.55 0.47
N ASN A 242 33.25 -7.64 -0.26
CA ASN A 242 31.87 -7.26 0.02
C ASN A 242 30.88 -8.41 -0.26
N GLU A 243 31.14 -9.25 -1.29
CA GLU A 243 30.27 -10.39 -1.62
C GLU A 243 30.30 -11.49 -0.55
N LEU A 244 31.50 -11.79 -0.04
CA LEU A 244 31.67 -12.76 1.03
C LEU A 244 31.07 -12.24 2.34
N HIS A 245 31.31 -10.97 2.67
CA HIS A 245 30.73 -10.32 3.84
C HIS A 245 29.19 -10.33 3.80
N LYS A 246 28.60 -10.00 2.65
CA LYS A 246 27.15 -10.03 2.44
C LYS A 246 26.59 -11.44 2.65
N SER A 247 27.21 -12.46 2.06
CA SER A 247 26.76 -13.85 2.19
C SER A 247 26.85 -14.36 3.65
N ALA A 248 27.87 -13.92 4.39
CA ALA A 248 28.00 -14.20 5.82
C ALA A 248 26.94 -13.46 6.66
N CYS A 249 26.64 -12.21 6.31
CA CYS A 249 25.58 -11.42 6.93
C CYS A 249 24.21 -12.05 6.72
N ASP A 250 23.86 -12.39 5.48
CA ASP A 250 22.57 -13.02 5.13
C ASP A 250 22.41 -14.34 5.91
N CYS A 251 23.46 -15.17 5.94
CA CYS A 251 23.46 -16.40 6.73
C CYS A 251 23.26 -16.16 8.24
N LEU A 252 23.86 -15.11 8.81
CA LEU A 252 23.69 -14.80 10.24
C LEU A 252 22.28 -14.28 10.54
N CYS A 253 21.71 -13.44 9.65
CA CYS A 253 20.33 -12.98 9.75
C CYS A 253 19.35 -14.16 9.74
N ASP A 254 19.48 -15.11 8.81
CA ASP A 254 18.61 -16.29 8.74
C ASP A 254 18.69 -17.16 10.02
N ILE A 255 19.86 -17.22 10.68
CA ILE A 255 20.02 -17.90 11.98
C ILE A 255 19.34 -17.13 13.11
N LEU A 256 19.39 -15.79 13.08
CA LEU A 256 18.71 -14.94 14.05
C LEU A 256 17.18 -15.04 13.91
N GLU A 257 16.65 -15.13 12.69
CA GLU A 257 15.22 -15.36 12.46
C GLU A 257 14.73 -16.68 13.08
N LEU A 258 15.56 -17.74 13.10
CA LEU A 258 15.20 -18.96 13.85
C LEU A 258 15.08 -18.72 15.36
N CYS A 259 15.85 -17.79 15.89
CA CYS A 259 15.87 -17.47 17.32
C CYS A 259 14.59 -16.75 17.78
N GLU A 260 13.71 -16.29 16.87
CA GLU A 260 12.37 -15.81 17.23
C GLU A 260 11.58 -16.86 18.02
N ASP A 261 11.75 -18.15 17.69
CA ASP A 261 11.24 -19.27 18.50
C ASP A 261 12.19 -19.54 19.68
N TYR A 262 12.29 -18.57 20.59
CA TYR A 262 13.22 -18.58 21.72
C TYR A 262 13.01 -19.78 22.65
N GLN A 263 11.83 -20.40 22.65
CA GLN A 263 11.56 -21.61 23.44
C GLN A 263 12.38 -22.80 22.94
N LYS A 264 12.64 -22.86 21.64
CA LYS A 264 13.37 -23.95 21.00
C LYS A 264 14.87 -23.64 20.81
N TYR A 265 15.25 -22.38 20.61
CA TYR A 265 16.61 -21.96 20.25
C TYR A 265 17.28 -21.03 21.29
N TRP A 266 16.93 -21.19 22.57
CA TRP A 266 17.39 -20.32 23.66
C TRP A 266 18.92 -20.18 23.76
N SER A 267 19.65 -21.29 23.73
CA SER A 267 21.10 -21.31 23.93
C SER A 267 21.83 -20.65 22.76
N LEU A 268 21.30 -20.85 21.55
CA LEU A 268 21.77 -20.18 20.34
C LEU A 268 21.56 -18.67 20.42
N ALA A 269 20.37 -18.20 20.84
CA ALA A 269 20.07 -16.78 20.98
C ALA A 269 21.01 -16.10 22.00
N VAL A 270 21.25 -16.72 23.17
CA VAL A 270 22.18 -16.20 24.18
C VAL A 270 23.61 -16.10 23.65
N TYR A 271 24.08 -17.16 22.97
CA TYR A 271 25.42 -17.19 22.38
C TYR A 271 25.59 -16.09 21.32
N LEU A 272 24.64 -15.96 20.39
CA LEU A 272 24.71 -14.96 19.32
C LEU A 272 24.64 -13.53 19.87
N LYS A 273 23.75 -13.25 20.84
CA LYS A 273 23.68 -11.95 21.51
C LYS A 273 25.03 -11.55 22.09
N GLN A 274 25.71 -12.46 22.79
CA GLN A 274 27.04 -12.21 23.36
C GLN A 274 28.09 -11.99 22.28
N GLN A 275 28.13 -12.84 21.24
CA GLN A 275 29.12 -12.72 20.16
C GLN A 275 28.97 -11.41 19.38
N ILE A 276 27.74 -11.03 19.04
CA ILE A 276 27.46 -9.80 18.27
C ILE A 276 27.82 -8.57 19.09
N THR A 277 27.34 -8.50 20.35
CA THR A 277 27.56 -7.33 21.22
C THR A 277 29.03 -7.11 21.55
N GLN A 278 29.81 -8.19 21.73
CA GLN A 278 31.22 -8.09 22.11
C GLN A 278 32.16 -7.88 20.92
N TYR A 279 31.92 -8.52 19.78
CA TYR A 279 32.92 -8.62 18.71
C TYR A 279 32.58 -7.89 17.41
N LEU A 280 31.32 -7.54 17.14
CA LEU A 280 30.94 -6.91 15.86
C LEU A 280 30.90 -5.37 15.90
N CYS A 281 30.94 -4.75 17.09
CA CYS A 281 30.99 -3.29 17.24
C CYS A 281 32.25 -2.66 16.61
N GLN A 282 33.44 -3.23 16.87
CA GLN A 282 34.70 -2.68 16.35
C GLN A 282 34.81 -2.78 14.82
N PRO A 283 34.50 -3.94 14.18
CA PRO A 283 34.43 -4.04 12.73
C PRO A 283 33.46 -3.05 12.07
N TYR A 284 32.31 -2.77 12.68
CA TYR A 284 31.39 -1.74 12.19
C TYR A 284 32.04 -0.36 12.14
N PHE A 285 32.65 0.10 13.24
CA PHE A 285 33.33 1.41 13.25
C PHE A 285 34.49 1.48 12.26
N GLN A 286 35.17 0.36 12.02
CA GLN A 286 36.21 0.30 11.00
C GLN A 286 35.62 0.41 9.59
N ALA A 287 34.51 -0.27 9.30
CA ALA A 287 33.82 -0.15 8.02
C ALA A 287 33.34 1.29 7.75
N VAL A 288 32.84 1.99 8.77
CA VAL A 288 32.46 3.41 8.67
C VAL A 288 33.68 4.29 8.39
N LYS A 289 34.81 4.05 9.06
CA LYS A 289 36.08 4.78 8.80
C LYS A 289 36.65 4.51 7.41
N ASP A 290 36.46 3.31 6.91
CA ASP A 290 36.90 2.89 5.57
C ASP A 290 35.89 3.31 4.48
N GLU A 291 34.84 4.07 4.83
CA GLU A 291 33.77 4.52 3.92
C GLU A 291 33.08 3.37 3.16
N ASN A 292 33.03 2.16 3.75
CA ASN A 292 32.42 0.99 3.14
C ASN A 292 30.94 0.86 3.54
N LEU A 293 30.07 1.51 2.77
CA LEU A 293 28.62 1.52 2.96
C LEU A 293 28.00 0.12 2.97
N ASP A 294 28.41 -0.77 2.06
CA ASP A 294 27.88 -2.15 1.97
C ASP A 294 28.07 -2.90 3.29
N LYS A 295 29.27 -2.81 3.89
CA LYS A 295 29.57 -3.46 5.17
C LYS A 295 28.82 -2.80 6.33
N ALA A 296 28.73 -1.47 6.35
CA ALA A 296 27.97 -0.74 7.36
C ALA A 296 26.48 -1.15 7.35
N GLN A 297 25.85 -1.22 6.17
CA GLN A 297 24.47 -1.69 6.01
C GLN A 297 24.30 -3.14 6.47
N ASN A 298 25.24 -4.03 6.12
CA ASN A 298 25.20 -5.42 6.56
C ASN A 298 25.27 -5.55 8.10
N TYR A 299 26.15 -4.83 8.79
CA TYR A 299 26.18 -4.84 10.26
C TYR A 299 24.90 -4.28 10.87
N THR A 300 24.34 -3.22 10.30
CA THR A 300 23.06 -2.67 10.77
C THR A 300 21.91 -3.68 10.60
N ARG A 301 21.89 -4.45 9.51
CA ARG A 301 20.95 -5.57 9.33
C ARG A 301 21.13 -6.65 10.42
N ILE A 302 22.36 -6.97 10.80
CA ILE A 302 22.62 -7.94 11.89
C ILE A 302 22.10 -7.39 13.23
N TYR A 303 22.34 -6.11 13.54
CA TYR A 303 21.89 -5.50 14.79
C TYR A 303 20.36 -5.43 14.88
N THR A 304 19.69 -5.05 13.81
CA THR A 304 18.22 -5.00 13.74
C THR A 304 17.60 -6.39 13.88
N ASN A 305 18.06 -7.37 13.11
CA ASN A 305 17.60 -8.77 13.21
C ASN A 305 17.84 -9.37 14.61
N LEU A 306 18.98 -9.06 15.25
CA LEU A 306 19.25 -9.52 16.61
C LEU A 306 18.18 -9.01 17.57
N ILE A 307 17.93 -7.70 17.59
CA ILE A 307 16.95 -7.11 18.52
C ILE A 307 15.53 -7.61 18.23
N GLU A 308 15.16 -7.73 16.97
CA GLU A 308 13.84 -8.25 16.58
C GLU A 308 13.64 -9.70 17.02
N SER A 309 14.65 -10.55 16.85
CA SER A 309 14.58 -11.97 17.24
C SER A 309 14.41 -12.19 18.74
N ILE A 310 14.91 -11.26 19.57
CA ILE A 310 14.86 -11.37 21.04
C ILE A 310 13.85 -10.41 21.68
N LEU A 311 13.05 -9.70 20.88
CA LEU A 311 12.21 -8.59 21.34
C LEU A 311 11.23 -9.00 22.44
N ASP A 312 10.51 -10.10 22.24
CA ASP A 312 9.54 -10.61 23.21
C ASP A 312 10.23 -10.98 24.53
N CYS A 313 11.44 -11.56 24.47
CA CYS A 313 12.25 -11.88 25.64
C CYS A 313 12.75 -10.64 26.39
N LEU A 314 13.13 -9.58 25.66
CA LEU A 314 13.57 -8.31 26.25
C LEU A 314 12.45 -7.67 27.09
N ILE A 315 11.20 -7.83 26.66
CA ILE A 315 10.03 -7.21 27.29
C ILE A 315 9.46 -8.08 28.40
N ASP A 316 9.41 -9.41 28.25
CA ASP A 316 8.85 -10.29 29.27
C ASP A 316 9.65 -10.27 30.59
N GLY A 317 10.95 -9.96 30.56
CA GLY A 317 11.77 -9.66 31.75
C GLY A 317 11.94 -10.80 32.77
N ARG A 318 11.47 -12.02 32.45
CA ARG A 318 11.47 -13.17 33.38
C ARG A 318 12.82 -13.90 33.47
N GLN A 319 13.76 -13.65 32.55
CA GLN A 319 15.05 -14.37 32.47
C GLN A 319 16.22 -13.43 32.18
N SER A 320 17.26 -13.47 33.02
CA SER A 320 18.25 -12.39 33.20
C SER A 320 19.24 -12.14 32.06
N GLU A 321 19.54 -13.15 31.22
CA GLU A 321 20.64 -13.06 30.23
C GLU A 321 20.16 -12.43 28.91
N LEU A 322 18.98 -12.83 28.41
CA LEU A 322 18.39 -12.20 27.23
C LEU A 322 17.69 -10.87 27.56
N SER A 323 17.24 -10.64 28.79
CA SER A 323 16.57 -9.39 29.21
C SER A 323 17.50 -8.17 29.36
N ASP A 324 18.81 -8.33 29.19
CA ASP A 324 19.74 -7.19 29.26
C ASP A 324 19.54 -6.26 28.05
N LEU A 325 19.08 -5.03 28.34
CA LEU A 325 18.82 -3.96 27.38
C LEU A 325 20.09 -3.30 26.81
N SER A 326 21.29 -3.68 27.29
CA SER A 326 22.56 -3.15 26.78
C SER A 326 22.73 -3.32 25.26
N CYS A 327 22.14 -4.38 24.69
CA CYS A 327 22.14 -4.63 23.26
C CYS A 327 21.42 -3.54 22.43
N LEU A 328 20.48 -2.78 23.02
CA LEU A 328 19.85 -1.63 22.34
C LEU A 328 20.86 -0.54 21.99
N HIS A 329 22.02 -0.50 22.65
CA HIS A 329 23.09 0.41 22.27
C HIS A 329 23.61 0.14 20.84
N LEU A 330 23.52 -1.10 20.36
CA LEU A 330 23.90 -1.47 19.00
C LEU A 330 23.08 -0.70 17.94
N LEU A 331 21.81 -0.41 18.23
CA LEU A 331 20.95 0.36 17.33
C LEU A 331 21.30 1.85 17.31
N LEU A 332 22.03 2.36 18.31
CA LEU A 332 22.41 3.77 18.36
C LEU A 332 23.58 4.10 17.41
N TYR A 333 24.49 3.15 17.14
CA TYR A 333 25.65 3.42 16.29
C TYR A 333 25.29 3.67 14.81
N PRO A 334 24.38 2.90 14.18
CA PRO A 334 23.90 3.19 12.82
C PRO A 334 23.20 4.54 12.68
N LEU A 335 22.58 5.06 13.74
CA LEU A 335 21.87 6.35 13.70
C LEU A 335 22.81 7.55 13.56
N GLU A 336 24.07 7.41 13.96
CA GLU A 336 25.10 8.45 13.83
C GLU A 336 25.80 8.42 12.46
N HIS A 337 25.44 7.46 11.59
CA HIS A 337 26.00 7.36 10.26
C HIS A 337 25.58 8.57 9.38
N SER A 338 26.43 8.96 8.44
CA SER A 338 26.16 10.10 7.54
C SER A 338 25.10 9.79 6.46
N ASP A 339 25.03 8.52 6.05
CA ASP A 339 24.08 8.03 5.05
C ASP A 339 22.71 7.69 5.67
N TYR A 340 21.64 8.28 5.12
CA TYR A 340 20.26 8.10 5.59
C TYR A 340 19.73 6.67 5.42
N GLU A 341 20.21 5.89 4.44
CA GLU A 341 19.75 4.51 4.24
C GLU A 341 20.14 3.63 5.43
N VAL A 342 21.35 3.83 5.95
CA VAL A 342 21.85 3.12 7.14
C VAL A 342 20.99 3.48 8.36
N VAL A 343 20.69 4.76 8.55
CA VAL A 343 19.85 5.25 9.66
C VAL A 343 18.43 4.68 9.56
N GLN A 344 17.78 4.80 8.39
CA GLN A 344 16.40 4.36 8.15
C GLN A 344 16.21 2.86 8.35
N SER A 345 17.23 2.05 8.06
CA SER A 345 17.13 0.59 8.25
C SER A 345 16.85 0.18 9.71
N THR A 346 17.09 1.05 10.69
CA THR A 346 16.78 0.80 12.10
C THR A 346 15.36 1.17 12.51
N PHE A 347 14.61 1.94 11.71
CA PHE A 347 13.33 2.54 12.12
C PHE A 347 12.26 1.49 12.41
N TYR A 348 12.21 0.43 11.61
CA TYR A 348 11.25 -0.65 11.80
C TYR A 348 11.44 -1.34 13.15
N THR A 349 12.69 -1.61 13.56
CA THR A 349 13.00 -2.20 14.86
C THR A 349 12.59 -1.29 16.02
N TRP A 350 12.81 0.03 15.90
CA TRP A 350 12.36 1.00 16.91
C TRP A 350 10.83 1.08 17.00
N TYR A 351 10.14 1.05 15.86
CA TYR A 351 8.68 0.98 15.79
C TYR A 351 8.15 -0.28 16.48
N ARG A 352 8.65 -1.47 16.11
CA ARG A 352 8.27 -2.74 16.75
C ARG A 352 8.53 -2.72 18.26
N LEU A 353 9.68 -2.20 18.69
CA LEU A 353 9.99 -2.04 20.11
C LEU A 353 8.94 -1.15 20.81
N SER A 354 8.53 -0.05 20.19
CA SER A 354 7.49 0.83 20.71
C SER A 354 6.12 0.15 20.76
N GLU A 355 5.74 -0.61 19.74
CA GLU A 355 4.45 -1.33 19.71
C GLU A 355 4.39 -2.38 20.81
N SER A 356 5.44 -3.20 20.95
CA SER A 356 5.50 -4.25 21.97
C SER A 356 5.53 -3.68 23.40
N ILE A 357 6.13 -2.51 23.63
CA ILE A 357 6.08 -1.83 24.94
C ILE A 357 4.68 -1.28 25.23
N GLN A 358 3.97 -0.74 24.22
CA GLN A 358 2.63 -0.18 24.41
C GLN A 358 1.65 -1.25 24.92
N THR A 359 1.84 -2.49 24.50
CA THR A 359 1.02 -3.63 24.94
C THR A 359 1.38 -4.15 26.33
N ASN A 360 2.59 -3.88 26.85
CA ASN A 360 3.14 -4.49 28.07
C ASN A 360 3.99 -3.53 28.94
N ASN A 361 3.50 -3.27 30.17
CA ASN A 361 4.22 -2.83 31.39
C ASN A 361 4.87 -1.42 31.43
N GLU A 362 4.37 -0.55 32.33
CA GLU A 362 5.01 0.72 32.76
C GLU A 362 6.48 0.63 33.25
N PRO A 363 6.94 -0.39 34.03
CA PRO A 363 8.31 -0.40 34.56
C PRO A 363 9.42 -0.58 33.52
N ILE A 364 9.10 -1.00 32.29
CA ILE A 364 10.07 -1.17 31.20
C ILE A 364 10.29 0.16 30.49
N ILE A 365 9.25 1.01 30.44
CA ILE A 365 9.31 2.37 29.87
C ILE A 365 10.45 3.16 30.50
N ASP A 366 10.57 3.14 31.83
CA ASP A 366 11.64 3.86 32.54
C ASP A 366 13.06 3.40 32.16
N LYS A 367 13.22 2.11 31.82
CA LYS A 367 14.52 1.56 31.41
C LYS A 367 14.86 1.85 29.95
N VAL A 368 13.85 1.89 29.07
CA VAL A 368 14.01 2.13 27.63
C VAL A 368 14.06 3.63 27.30
N LYS A 369 13.39 4.47 28.10
CA LYS A 369 13.36 5.92 27.98
C LYS A 369 14.71 6.59 27.69
N PRO A 370 15.83 6.30 28.39
CA PRO A 370 17.12 6.94 28.08
C PRO A 370 17.64 6.61 26.67
N TYR A 371 17.29 5.45 26.10
CA TYR A 371 17.65 5.10 24.72
C TYR A 371 16.79 5.85 23.71
N MET A 372 15.49 5.97 23.97
CA MET A 372 14.56 6.75 23.12
C MET A 372 14.89 8.25 23.15
N GLU A 373 15.27 8.78 24.31
CA GLU A 373 15.73 10.17 24.42
C GLU A 373 17.00 10.42 23.60
N LYS A 374 17.96 9.48 23.60
CA LYS A 374 19.14 9.54 22.74
C LYS A 374 18.80 9.41 21.26
N LEU A 375 17.86 8.52 20.90
CA LEU A 375 17.35 8.37 19.54
C LEU A 375 16.83 9.72 19.02
N VAL A 376 15.94 10.39 19.77
CA VAL A 376 15.42 11.71 19.39
C VAL A 376 16.54 12.74 19.25
N ASP A 377 17.54 12.73 20.14
CA ASP A 377 18.65 13.66 20.07
C ASP A 377 19.54 13.45 18.83
N ILE A 378 19.79 12.21 18.44
CA ILE A 378 20.56 11.85 17.24
C ILE A 378 19.75 12.19 15.99
N LEU A 379 18.48 11.78 15.92
CA LEU A 379 17.60 12.06 14.78
C LEU A 379 17.39 13.57 14.56
N CYS A 380 17.33 14.36 15.64
CA CYS A 380 17.33 15.82 15.55
C CYS A 380 18.58 16.34 14.83
N THR A 381 19.74 15.76 15.09
CA THR A 381 20.99 16.13 14.39
C THR A 381 20.98 15.68 12.93
N GLN A 382 20.41 14.51 12.64
CA GLN A 382 20.30 13.97 11.27
C GLN A 382 19.26 14.73 10.41
N CYS A 383 18.30 15.41 11.03
CA CYS A 383 17.31 16.23 10.32
C CYS A 383 17.82 17.62 9.91
N LYS A 384 19.07 17.97 10.22
CA LYS A 384 19.68 19.24 9.82
C LYS A 384 19.67 19.37 8.30
N LEU A 385 19.25 20.53 7.82
CA LEU A 385 19.36 20.90 6.40
C LEU A 385 20.81 21.26 6.06
N ASP A 386 21.18 21.11 4.79
CA ASP A 386 22.46 21.59 4.29
C ASP A 386 22.59 23.10 4.51
N PRO A 387 23.76 23.62 4.92
CA PRO A 387 23.94 25.05 5.21
C PRO A 387 23.74 25.93 3.97
N ASP A 388 23.94 25.37 2.77
CA ASP A 388 23.75 26.02 1.48
C ASP A 388 22.31 25.88 0.94
N HIS A 389 21.41 25.22 1.68
CA HIS A 389 20.01 25.03 1.28
C HIS A 389 19.32 26.39 1.14
N LEU A 390 18.62 26.59 0.03
CA LEU A 390 17.91 27.83 -0.28
C LEU A 390 16.40 27.59 -0.24
N GLY A 391 15.68 28.52 0.41
CA GLY A 391 14.22 28.53 0.42
C GLY A 391 13.61 27.68 1.53
N ILE A 392 12.42 27.12 1.27
CA ILE A 392 11.64 26.32 2.23
C ILE A 392 12.18 24.88 2.33
N PRO A 393 11.95 24.16 3.45
CA PRO A 393 12.33 22.76 3.57
C PRO A 393 11.61 21.93 2.51
N PRO A 394 12.25 20.90 1.95
CA PRO A 394 11.61 20.06 0.95
C PRO A 394 10.47 19.25 1.59
N GLU A 395 9.32 19.18 0.90
CA GLU A 395 8.15 18.42 1.34
C GLU A 395 7.93 17.18 0.46
N ILE A 396 7.22 16.20 1.01
CA ILE A 396 6.72 15.07 0.23
C ILE A 396 5.54 15.57 -0.62
N ASP A 397 5.81 15.87 -1.88
CA ASP A 397 4.77 16.06 -2.87
C ASP A 397 4.15 14.70 -3.26
N GLU A 398 3.07 14.29 -2.58
CA GLU A 398 2.28 13.08 -2.97
C GLU A 398 1.86 13.12 -4.46
N LYS A 399 1.71 14.31 -5.04
CA LYS A 399 1.31 14.51 -6.44
C LYS A 399 2.46 14.43 -7.46
N ASN A 400 3.72 14.66 -7.05
CA ASN A 400 4.89 14.72 -7.94
C ASN A 400 5.99 13.68 -7.65
N SER A 401 5.78 12.79 -6.67
CA SER A 401 6.69 11.71 -6.25
C SER A 401 7.27 10.85 -7.39
N LYS A 402 6.66 10.83 -8.59
CA LYS A 402 7.13 10.00 -9.70
C LYS A 402 8.29 10.56 -10.54
N ASN A 403 8.68 11.85 -10.42
CA ASN A 403 9.53 12.45 -11.47
C ASN A 403 10.85 13.13 -11.08
N ASN A 404 11.23 13.33 -9.82
CA ASN A 404 12.51 14.01 -9.51
C ASN A 404 13.34 13.26 -8.45
N GLY A 405 14.24 12.37 -8.89
CA GLY A 405 15.30 11.78 -8.07
C GLY A 405 16.40 12.78 -7.76
N THR A 406 16.08 13.83 -6.98
CA THR A 406 17.04 14.81 -6.45
C THR A 406 17.27 14.55 -4.97
N SER A 407 18.48 14.79 -4.46
CA SER A 407 18.87 14.63 -3.05
C SER A 407 17.90 15.28 -2.05
N ASN A 408 17.25 16.39 -2.42
CA ASN A 408 16.26 17.06 -1.58
C ASN A 408 14.98 16.23 -1.36
N SER A 409 14.62 15.35 -2.29
CA SER A 409 13.49 14.44 -2.14
C SER A 409 13.79 13.33 -1.12
N ASP A 410 15.02 12.83 -1.11
CA ASP A 410 15.45 11.78 -0.19
C ASP A 410 15.50 12.30 1.25
N LEU A 411 15.97 13.54 1.44
CA LEU A 411 15.94 14.21 2.74
C LEU A 411 14.51 14.51 3.23
N ALA A 412 13.60 14.91 2.34
CA ALA A 412 12.19 15.13 2.71
C ALA A 412 11.52 13.83 3.18
N GLU A 413 11.72 12.73 2.43
CA GLU A 413 11.24 11.40 2.79
C GLU A 413 11.84 10.94 4.11
N PHE A 414 13.16 11.14 4.31
CA PHE A 414 13.82 10.84 5.57
C PHE A 414 13.22 11.61 6.75
N ARG A 415 13.07 12.93 6.63
CA ARG A 415 12.51 13.80 7.68
C ARG A 415 11.07 13.40 8.02
N TYR A 416 10.28 12.99 7.04
CA TYR A 416 8.92 12.48 7.28
C TYR A 416 8.93 11.13 8.01
N ARG A 417 9.79 10.19 7.62
CA ARG A 417 9.95 8.92 8.35
C ARG A 417 10.40 9.13 9.79
N VAL A 418 11.28 10.12 10.03
CA VAL A 418 11.66 10.54 11.40
C VAL A 418 10.45 11.07 12.16
N GLN A 419 9.61 11.90 11.53
CA GLN A 419 8.37 12.38 12.15
C GLN A 419 7.49 11.20 12.58
N CYS A 420 7.18 10.26 11.68
CA CYS A 420 6.35 9.09 12.00
C CYS A 420 6.92 8.29 13.18
N LEU A 421 8.23 8.02 13.18
CA LEU A 421 8.87 7.28 14.26
C LEU A 421 8.79 8.02 15.60
N ILE A 422 8.95 9.34 15.61
CA ILE A 422 8.85 10.14 16.83
C ILE A 422 7.40 10.16 17.33
N GLU A 423 6.43 10.35 16.44
CA GLU A 423 4.99 10.31 16.76
C GLU A 423 4.58 8.97 17.40
N ASP A 424 5.13 7.85 16.92
CA ASP A 424 4.86 6.52 17.47
C ASP A 424 5.58 6.26 18.81
N THR A 425 6.75 6.87 19.04
CA THR A 425 7.58 6.63 20.24
C THR A 425 7.40 7.67 21.35
N ILE A 426 6.75 8.80 21.07
CA ILE A 426 6.69 9.97 21.98
C ILE A 426 6.06 9.66 23.35
N TYR A 427 5.17 8.68 23.41
CA TYR A 427 4.52 8.27 24.66
C TYR A 427 5.51 7.68 25.67
N ILE A 428 6.67 7.14 25.22
CA ILE A 428 7.73 6.57 26.07
C ILE A 428 8.56 7.69 26.72
N THR A 429 8.97 8.69 25.94
CA THR A 429 9.76 9.83 26.46
C THR A 429 8.90 10.85 27.21
N GLY A 430 7.63 10.97 26.81
CA GLY A 430 6.69 12.00 27.21
C GLY A 430 6.82 13.26 26.35
N ALA A 431 5.71 13.70 25.75
CA ALA A 431 5.67 14.85 24.83
C ALA A 431 6.25 16.13 25.45
N LEU A 432 5.89 16.45 26.69
CA LEU A 432 6.39 17.64 27.38
C LEU A 432 7.90 17.60 27.60
N ASN A 433 8.45 16.45 28.00
CA ASN A 433 9.89 16.31 28.25
C ASN A 433 10.68 16.46 26.94
N CYS A 434 10.20 15.83 25.86
CA CYS A 434 10.81 15.96 24.54
C CYS A 434 10.77 17.43 24.06
N PHE A 435 9.61 18.09 24.20
CA PHE A 435 9.42 19.47 23.79
C PHE A 435 10.34 20.44 24.57
N GLN A 436 10.44 20.27 25.90
CA GLN A 436 11.37 21.05 26.75
C GLN A 436 12.82 20.86 26.31
N ARG A 437 13.27 19.62 26.13
CA ARG A 437 14.64 19.32 25.70
C ARG A 437 14.99 19.94 24.35
N MET A 438 14.07 19.87 23.39
CA MET A 438 14.28 20.50 22.08
C MET A 438 14.27 22.03 22.17
N PHE A 439 13.47 22.61 23.06
CA PHE A 439 13.49 24.04 23.32
C PHE A 439 14.80 24.50 23.96
N ASP A 440 15.34 23.76 24.93
CA ASP A 440 16.64 24.05 25.54
C ASP A 440 17.77 23.99 24.50
N LYS A 441 17.72 22.98 23.60
CA LYS A 441 18.63 22.89 22.45
C LYS A 441 18.49 24.09 21.51
N LEU A 442 17.26 24.47 21.17
CA LEU A 442 16.97 25.65 20.34
C LEU A 442 17.56 26.92 20.98
N GLN A 443 17.36 27.13 22.28
CA GLN A 443 17.93 28.29 22.98
C GLN A 443 19.45 28.35 22.89
N SER A 444 20.12 27.20 22.95
CA SER A 444 21.57 27.12 22.78
C SER A 444 22.03 27.34 21.33
N SER A 445 21.23 26.89 20.34
CA SER A 445 21.59 26.91 18.92
C SER A 445 21.26 28.22 18.20
N LEU A 446 20.39 29.07 18.77
CA LEU A 446 20.00 30.38 18.21
C LEU A 446 21.18 31.31 17.87
N SER A 447 22.37 31.03 18.43
CA SER A 447 23.60 31.80 18.21
C SER A 447 24.60 31.17 17.23
N LEU A 448 24.36 29.92 16.77
CA LEU A 448 25.29 29.15 15.96
C LEU A 448 24.98 29.30 14.47
N SER A 449 23.86 28.74 14.00
CA SER A 449 23.41 28.83 12.61
C SER A 449 21.90 28.52 12.46
N TRP A 450 21.36 28.76 11.26
CA TRP A 450 19.92 28.66 11.02
C TRP A 450 19.47 27.20 10.93
N GLU A 451 20.29 26.33 10.34
CA GLU A 451 20.04 24.89 10.18
C GLU A 451 20.09 24.15 11.52
N GLU A 452 20.98 24.57 12.44
CA GLU A 452 21.03 24.02 13.80
C GLU A 452 19.85 24.44 14.66
N SER A 453 19.20 25.55 14.31
CA SER A 453 17.97 26.02 14.97
C SER A 453 16.71 25.43 14.33
N GLU A 454 16.74 25.10 13.04
CA GLU A 454 15.60 24.55 12.30
C GLU A 454 15.30 23.11 12.71
N ALA A 455 16.33 22.26 12.88
CA ALA A 455 16.11 20.86 13.20
C ALA A 455 15.41 20.62 14.56
N PRO A 456 15.81 21.26 15.67
CA PRO A 456 15.05 21.19 16.93
C PRO A 456 13.62 21.72 16.78
N LEU A 457 13.42 22.81 16.03
CA LEU A 457 12.10 23.38 15.75
C LEU A 457 11.22 22.40 14.96
N TYR A 458 11.81 21.65 14.03
CA TYR A 458 11.15 20.60 13.28
C TYR A 458 10.68 19.46 14.18
N ILE A 459 11.55 18.95 15.05
CA ILE A 459 11.18 17.91 16.01
C ILE A 459 10.09 18.40 16.97
N MET A 460 10.18 19.65 17.44
CA MET A 460 9.11 20.28 18.23
C MET A 460 7.78 20.30 17.47
N SER A 461 7.79 20.57 16.16
CA SER A 461 6.58 20.57 15.32
C SER A 461 5.94 19.19 15.18
N CYS A 462 6.73 18.11 15.26
CA CYS A 462 6.22 16.73 15.23
C CYS A 462 5.51 16.34 16.53
N VAL A 463 5.97 16.88 17.66
CA VAL A 463 5.46 16.51 19.00
C VAL A 463 4.34 17.45 19.48
N ALA A 464 4.19 18.64 18.87
CA ALA A 464 3.31 19.70 19.34
C ALA A 464 1.84 19.29 19.52
N SER A 465 1.30 18.47 18.62
CA SER A 465 -0.09 18.00 18.66
C SER A 465 -0.39 17.06 19.84
N TYR A 466 0.64 16.45 20.44
CA TYR A 466 0.54 15.54 21.59
C TYR A 466 0.65 16.27 22.94
N LEU A 467 0.87 17.59 22.95
CA LEU A 467 0.93 18.37 24.17
C LEU A 467 -0.46 18.56 24.78
N SER A 468 -0.50 18.62 26.12
CA SER A 468 -1.72 19.01 26.81
C SER A 468 -2.06 20.47 26.49
N PRO A 469 -3.30 20.80 26.15
CA PRO A 469 -3.72 22.17 25.87
C PRO A 469 -3.69 23.10 27.10
N ASP A 470 -3.41 22.57 28.29
CA ASP A 470 -3.29 23.31 29.56
C ASP A 470 -1.82 23.63 29.93
N GLU A 471 -0.86 23.42 29.01
CA GLU A 471 0.56 23.70 29.21
C GLU A 471 0.88 25.19 29.03
N ASP A 472 1.03 25.95 30.12
CA ASP A 472 1.21 27.41 30.02
C ASP A 472 2.65 27.90 30.27
N LYS A 473 3.64 27.01 30.37
CA LYS A 473 5.01 27.38 30.78
C LYS A 473 5.98 27.50 29.61
N ILE A 474 5.98 26.57 28.66
CA ILE A 474 6.96 26.55 27.56
C ILE A 474 6.35 27.05 26.25
N VAL A 475 5.14 26.59 25.90
CA VAL A 475 4.49 26.92 24.63
C VAL A 475 4.36 28.43 24.38
N PRO A 476 3.94 29.28 25.35
CA PRO A 476 3.90 30.74 25.13
C PRO A 476 5.25 31.34 24.75
N ASN A 477 6.32 30.90 25.41
CA ASN A 477 7.67 31.42 25.17
C ASN A 477 8.17 31.05 23.77
N VAL A 478 7.85 29.83 23.32
CA VAL A 478 8.16 29.36 21.97
C VAL A 478 7.41 30.18 20.92
N ILE A 479 6.11 30.37 21.10
CA ILE A 479 5.28 31.16 20.17
C ILE A 479 5.77 32.61 20.11
N GLN A 480 6.06 33.22 21.27
CA GLN A 480 6.58 34.58 21.31
C GLN A 480 7.95 34.69 20.63
N ALA A 481 8.83 33.70 20.81
CA ALA A 481 10.11 33.65 20.11
C ALA A 481 9.91 33.61 18.59
N ILE A 482 8.97 32.82 18.08
CA ILE A 482 8.70 32.70 16.63
C ILE A 482 8.11 34.01 16.08
N ILE A 483 7.10 34.59 16.74
CA ILE A 483 6.45 35.83 16.27
C ILE A 483 7.38 37.04 16.34
N SER A 484 8.26 37.09 17.34
CA SER A 484 9.20 38.20 17.52
C SER A 484 10.40 38.16 16.56
N THR A 485 10.55 37.11 15.76
CA THR A 485 11.58 37.09 14.71
C THR A 485 11.29 38.18 13.67
N PRO A 486 12.25 39.08 13.38
CA PRO A 486 12.00 40.22 12.50
C PRO A 486 11.72 39.75 11.06
N ILE A 487 10.51 40.03 10.58
CA ILE A 487 10.01 39.65 9.25
C ILE A 487 10.71 40.44 8.13
N GLN A 488 11.17 41.66 8.44
CA GLN A 488 11.56 42.69 7.45
C GLN A 488 13.05 42.74 7.14
N SER A 489 13.90 42.06 7.91
CA SER A 489 15.30 41.89 7.56
C SER A 489 15.46 40.50 6.96
N GLY A 490 16.00 40.39 5.74
CA GLY A 490 16.30 39.10 5.07
C GLY A 490 17.39 38.27 5.76
N ILE A 491 17.42 38.30 7.09
CA ILE A 491 18.41 37.69 7.98
C ILE A 491 17.93 36.31 8.47
N VAL A 492 16.61 36.09 8.56
CA VAL A 492 16.05 34.78 8.96
C VAL A 492 15.72 33.96 7.73
N HIS A 493 16.34 32.78 7.63
CA HIS A 493 16.18 31.84 6.52
C HIS A 493 14.72 31.41 6.31
N SER A 494 14.26 31.25 5.06
CA SER A 494 12.89 30.84 4.73
C SER A 494 12.49 29.53 5.40
N ALA A 495 13.43 28.59 5.56
CA ALA A 495 13.20 27.31 6.24
C ALA A 495 12.77 27.45 7.71
N LEU A 496 13.39 28.36 8.46
CA LEU A 496 13.02 28.60 9.86
C LEU A 496 11.61 29.16 9.99
N LYS A 497 11.24 30.10 9.11
CA LYS A 497 9.89 30.67 9.07
C LYS A 497 8.88 29.58 8.72
N TYR A 498 9.19 28.75 7.73
CA TYR A 498 8.36 27.63 7.32
C TYR A 498 8.05 26.68 8.48
N THR A 499 9.09 26.16 9.14
CA THR A 499 8.97 25.23 10.25
C THR A 499 8.33 25.87 11.48
N GLY A 500 8.54 27.17 11.69
CA GLY A 500 7.83 27.96 12.71
C GLY A 500 6.32 28.06 12.44
N ILE A 501 5.90 28.34 11.21
CA ILE A 501 4.47 28.36 10.83
C ILE A 501 3.87 26.97 11.02
N ARG A 502 4.58 25.92 10.60
CA ARG A 502 4.16 24.53 10.81
C ARG A 502 3.97 24.23 12.29
N LEU A 503 4.91 24.59 13.16
CA LEU A 503 4.77 24.41 14.61
C LEU A 503 3.53 25.14 15.15
N ILE A 504 3.31 26.40 14.76
CA ILE A 504 2.11 27.16 15.15
C ILE A 504 0.83 26.43 14.72
N SER A 505 0.82 25.86 13.51
CA SER A 505 -0.35 25.14 12.99
C SER A 505 -0.70 23.88 13.78
N GLN A 506 0.29 23.22 14.40
CA GLN A 506 0.13 22.01 15.23
C GLN A 506 -0.19 22.31 16.70
N LEU A 507 -0.13 23.58 17.10
CA LEU A 507 -0.50 24.06 18.43
C LEU A 507 -1.93 24.61 18.45
N GLU A 508 -2.78 24.23 17.48
CA GLU A 508 -4.11 24.81 17.30
C GLU A 508 -5.05 24.55 18.49
N SER A 509 -4.91 23.39 19.12
CA SER A 509 -5.69 23.00 20.30
C SER A 509 -5.35 23.87 21.52
N TRP A 510 -4.07 24.19 21.68
CA TRP A 510 -3.56 25.08 22.72
C TRP A 510 -3.96 26.54 22.45
N ILE A 511 -3.79 27.01 21.21
CA ILE A 511 -4.16 28.38 20.79
C ILE A 511 -5.66 28.64 21.04
N ALA A 512 -6.53 27.65 20.81
CA ALA A 512 -7.96 27.79 21.01
C ALA A 512 -8.38 28.04 22.47
N LYS A 513 -7.59 27.56 23.45
CA LYS A 513 -7.88 27.73 24.89
C LYS A 513 -7.27 29.00 25.49
N ASN A 514 -6.20 29.53 24.90
CA ASN A 514 -5.34 30.55 25.48
C ASN A 514 -5.69 32.00 25.08
N ASP A 515 -4.88 32.96 25.55
CA ASP A 515 -5.13 34.41 25.48
C ASP A 515 -5.40 34.92 24.05
N GLN A 516 -6.48 35.71 23.91
CA GLN A 516 -6.89 36.36 22.66
C GLN A 516 -5.81 37.28 22.07
N GLN A 517 -4.94 37.86 22.91
CA GLN A 517 -3.86 38.73 22.44
C GLN A 517 -2.80 37.95 21.64
N ILE A 518 -2.48 36.73 22.08
CA ILE A 518 -1.54 35.84 21.39
C ILE A 518 -2.13 35.42 20.05
N LEU A 519 -3.41 35.03 20.02
CA LEU A 519 -4.11 34.69 18.79
C LEU A 519 -4.07 35.82 17.77
N LYS A 520 -4.36 37.07 18.19
CA LYS A 520 -4.30 38.23 17.29
C LYS A 520 -2.90 38.45 16.72
N SER A 521 -1.86 38.27 17.54
CA SER A 521 -0.46 38.39 17.12
C SER A 521 -0.09 37.32 16.09
N ILE A 522 -0.56 36.08 16.29
CA ILE A 522 -0.38 34.98 15.34
C ILE A 522 -1.07 35.29 14.01
N ILE A 523 -2.32 35.75 14.02
CA ILE A 523 -3.05 36.07 12.79
C ILE A 523 -2.37 37.20 12.01
N GLN A 524 -1.93 38.26 12.69
CA GLN A 524 -1.20 39.35 12.05
C GLN A 524 0.12 38.87 11.45
N TYR A 525 0.83 37.99 12.16
CA TYR A 525 2.05 37.36 11.66
C TYR A 525 1.78 36.54 10.39
N LEU A 526 0.80 35.63 10.41
CA LEU A 526 0.45 34.79 9.25
C LEU A 526 -0.02 35.63 8.05
N LEU A 527 -0.87 36.63 8.27
CA LEU A 527 -1.32 37.55 7.22
C LEU A 527 -0.16 38.29 6.56
N SER A 528 0.85 38.69 7.32
CA SER A 528 2.04 39.36 6.77
C SER A 528 2.87 38.46 5.85
N LEU A 529 2.88 37.14 6.12
CA LEU A 529 3.62 36.15 5.36
C LEU A 529 2.93 35.73 4.06
N LEU A 530 1.64 36.06 3.87
CA LEU A 530 0.92 35.79 2.63
C LEU A 530 1.49 36.56 1.41
N ALA A 531 2.26 37.62 1.66
CA ALA A 531 2.97 38.37 0.63
C ALA A 531 4.19 37.62 0.06
N ASP A 532 4.79 36.71 0.85
CA ASP A 532 5.94 35.92 0.44
C ASP A 532 5.47 34.67 -0.32
N LYS A 533 5.84 34.57 -1.60
CA LYS A 533 5.38 33.48 -2.48
C LYS A 533 5.80 32.10 -1.99
N GLU A 534 6.94 31.96 -1.32
CA GLU A 534 7.42 30.67 -0.83
C GLU A 534 6.65 30.19 0.39
N LEU A 535 6.28 31.10 1.29
CA LEU A 535 5.58 30.80 2.56
C LEU A 535 4.05 30.89 2.45
N GLN A 536 3.55 31.38 1.32
CA GLN A 536 2.15 31.72 1.11
C GLN A 536 1.18 30.56 1.35
N HIS A 537 1.50 29.35 0.84
CA HIS A 537 0.65 28.17 1.01
C HIS A 537 0.61 27.71 2.48
N MET A 538 1.78 27.54 3.09
CA MET A 538 1.90 27.10 4.49
C MET A 538 1.23 28.10 5.45
N SER A 539 1.38 29.41 5.21
CA SER A 539 0.68 30.43 6.00
C SER A 539 -0.86 30.33 5.83
N ALA A 540 -1.35 30.19 4.60
CA ALA A 540 -2.78 30.04 4.33
C ALA A 540 -3.38 28.76 4.94
N ASP A 541 -2.63 27.66 4.96
CA ASP A 541 -3.05 26.41 5.58
C ASP A 541 -3.05 26.48 7.11
N ALA A 542 -2.01 27.06 7.73
CA ALA A 542 -1.99 27.35 9.16
C ALA A 542 -3.17 28.23 9.58
N MET A 543 -3.48 29.27 8.80
CA MET A 543 -4.68 30.10 9.02
C MET A 543 -5.96 29.28 8.94
N LEU A 544 -6.09 28.36 7.98
CA LEU A 544 -7.25 27.48 7.86
C LEU A 544 -7.41 26.59 9.10
N ILE A 545 -6.33 25.98 9.60
CA ILE A 545 -6.36 25.12 10.79
C ILE A 545 -6.78 25.93 12.03
N ILE A 546 -6.16 27.09 12.25
CA ILE A 546 -6.49 27.97 13.39
C ILE A 546 -7.93 28.48 13.30
N CYS A 547 -8.40 28.89 12.11
CA CYS A 547 -9.78 29.33 11.91
C CYS A 547 -10.80 28.23 12.21
N GLN A 548 -10.44 26.96 12.03
CA GLN A 548 -11.32 25.84 12.33
C GLN A 548 -11.55 25.63 13.83
N GLN A 549 -10.56 25.94 14.67
CA GLN A 549 -10.64 25.78 16.12
C GLN A 549 -11.10 27.07 16.81
N CYS A 550 -10.54 28.22 16.46
CA CYS A 550 -10.76 29.51 17.14
C CYS A 550 -11.96 30.31 16.58
N ARG A 551 -13.04 29.62 16.15
CA ARG A 551 -14.12 30.22 15.34
C ARG A 551 -14.78 31.46 15.96
N LYS A 552 -14.96 31.49 17.29
CA LYS A 552 -15.68 32.57 17.98
C LYS A 552 -14.82 33.81 18.21
N GLN A 553 -13.54 33.61 18.54
CA GLN A 553 -12.60 34.68 18.86
C GLN A 553 -12.18 35.44 17.59
N LEU A 554 -12.15 34.78 16.43
CA LEU A 554 -11.73 35.35 15.16
C LEU A 554 -12.82 36.13 14.39
N LEU A 555 -14.05 36.18 14.91
CA LEU A 555 -15.12 36.95 14.26
C LEU A 555 -14.82 38.46 14.21
N THR A 556 -14.01 38.96 15.14
CA THR A 556 -13.60 40.38 15.18
C THR A 556 -12.62 40.76 14.07
N ASP A 557 -11.84 39.79 13.57
CA ASP A 557 -10.83 40.01 12.53
C ASP A 557 -11.30 39.52 11.14
N LEU A 558 -12.57 39.15 11.01
CA LEU A 558 -13.15 38.56 9.79
C LEU A 558 -12.99 39.45 8.55
N ASP A 559 -13.15 40.77 8.69
CA ASP A 559 -12.96 41.73 7.60
C ASP A 559 -11.53 41.67 7.04
N GLN A 560 -10.52 41.58 7.91
CA GLN A 560 -9.11 41.50 7.49
C GLN A 560 -8.82 40.20 6.76
N ILE A 561 -9.34 39.08 7.28
CA ILE A 561 -9.18 37.75 6.67
C ILE A 561 -9.84 37.72 5.28
N ILE A 562 -11.05 38.28 5.14
CA ILE A 562 -11.75 38.30 3.84
C ILE A 562 -11.00 39.20 2.84
N GLN A 563 -10.52 40.37 3.26
CA GLN A 563 -9.73 41.24 2.38
C GLN A 563 -8.45 40.54 1.89
N ALA A 564 -7.73 39.86 2.78
CA ALA A 564 -6.56 39.09 2.42
C ALA A 564 -6.90 37.93 1.47
N THR A 565 -8.04 37.27 1.69
CA THR A 565 -8.54 36.18 0.83
C THR A 565 -8.84 36.66 -0.58
N LEU A 566 -9.56 37.78 -0.71
CA LEU A 566 -9.89 38.37 -2.01
C LEU A 566 -8.64 38.83 -2.75
N TRP A 567 -7.71 39.49 -2.06
CA TRP A 567 -6.42 39.90 -2.62
C TRP A 567 -5.63 38.69 -3.15
N LEU A 568 -5.48 37.65 -2.32
CA LEU A 568 -4.72 36.46 -2.68
C LEU A 568 -5.32 35.76 -3.90
N ASP A 569 -6.64 35.66 -3.93
CA ASP A 569 -7.37 34.99 -5.00
C ASP A 569 -7.36 35.77 -6.33
N LEU A 570 -7.25 37.11 -6.28
CA LEU A 570 -7.02 37.97 -7.45
C LEU A 570 -5.60 37.82 -7.99
N VAL A 571 -4.59 37.83 -7.12
CA VAL A 571 -3.18 37.81 -7.53
C VAL A 571 -2.77 36.45 -8.10
N ASN A 572 -3.27 35.35 -7.51
CA ASN A 572 -2.81 33.99 -7.83
C ASN A 572 -3.82 33.12 -8.60
N ASN A 573 -4.90 33.71 -9.10
CA ASN A 573 -5.90 33.03 -9.93
C ASN A 573 -6.42 31.70 -9.33
N GLY A 574 -6.80 31.70 -8.05
CA GLY A 574 -7.37 30.51 -7.40
C GLY A 574 -6.34 29.41 -7.10
N SER A 575 -5.14 29.80 -6.66
CA SER A 575 -4.12 28.86 -6.16
C SER A 575 -4.62 28.05 -4.95
N ASP A 576 -3.92 26.98 -4.61
CA ASP A 576 -4.27 26.15 -3.45
C ASP A 576 -4.26 26.95 -2.14
N ALA A 577 -3.34 27.93 -2.01
CA ALA A 577 -3.32 28.88 -0.89
C ALA A 577 -4.62 29.73 -0.83
N ALA A 578 -5.10 30.21 -1.98
CA ALA A 578 -6.38 30.93 -2.06
C ALA A 578 -7.56 30.02 -1.66
N GLN A 579 -7.54 28.75 -2.08
CA GLN A 579 -8.56 27.78 -1.67
C GLN A 579 -8.55 27.54 -0.15
N CYS A 580 -7.38 27.49 0.50
CA CYS A 580 -7.28 27.36 1.96
C CYS A 580 -7.92 28.54 2.70
N LEU A 581 -7.62 29.77 2.28
CA LEU A 581 -8.25 30.96 2.87
C LEU A 581 -9.76 31.04 2.56
N LEU A 582 -10.19 30.68 1.36
CA LEU A 582 -11.62 30.62 1.02
C LEU A 582 -12.37 29.62 1.93
N LYS A 583 -11.78 28.46 2.22
CA LYS A 583 -12.33 27.50 3.21
C LYS A 583 -12.39 28.12 4.60
N ALA A 584 -11.33 28.82 5.02
CA ALA A 584 -11.22 29.46 6.33
C ALA A 584 -12.32 30.52 6.51
N SER A 585 -12.44 31.45 5.55
CA SER A 585 -13.47 32.49 5.55
C SER A 585 -14.88 31.89 5.52
N SER A 586 -15.12 30.87 4.69
CA SER A 586 -16.43 30.21 4.58
C SER A 586 -16.85 29.56 5.90
N LYS A 587 -15.93 28.89 6.59
CA LYS A 587 -16.19 28.31 7.92
C LYS A 587 -16.49 29.37 8.97
N LEU A 588 -15.82 30.52 8.95
CA LEU A 588 -16.13 31.63 9.86
C LEU A 588 -17.49 32.25 9.55
N ILE A 589 -17.81 32.48 8.27
CA ILE A 589 -19.11 33.02 7.82
C ILE A 589 -20.27 32.11 8.27
N SER A 590 -20.10 30.79 8.24
CA SER A 590 -21.11 29.82 8.71
C SER A 590 -21.49 29.97 10.19
N ARG A 591 -20.72 30.73 10.98
CA ARG A 591 -20.91 30.93 12.43
C ARG A 591 -21.46 32.30 12.79
N LEU A 592 -21.67 33.17 11.82
CA LEU A 592 -22.31 34.46 12.04
C LEU A 592 -23.79 34.26 12.41
N THR A 593 -24.31 35.16 13.24
CA THR A 593 -25.72 35.15 13.67
C THR A 593 -26.59 36.10 12.82
N SER A 594 -25.97 37.13 12.24
CA SER A 594 -26.65 38.16 11.43
C SER A 594 -26.77 37.71 9.98
N MET A 595 -28.01 37.55 9.50
CA MET A 595 -28.27 37.17 8.10
C MET A 595 -27.78 38.25 7.12
N ASP A 596 -27.83 39.53 7.48
CA ASP A 596 -27.35 40.61 6.61
C ASP A 596 -25.83 40.54 6.42
N ASP A 597 -25.08 40.23 7.48
CA ASP A 597 -23.63 40.07 7.42
C ASP A 597 -23.26 38.80 6.63
N ILE A 598 -23.99 37.70 6.83
CA ILE A 598 -23.81 36.47 6.04
C ILE A 598 -23.99 36.78 4.55
N HIS A 599 -25.09 37.42 4.15
CA HIS A 599 -25.33 37.76 2.75
C HIS A 599 -24.26 38.69 2.19
N ARG A 600 -23.83 39.69 2.97
CA ARG A 600 -22.78 40.63 2.58
C ARG A 600 -21.46 39.91 2.29
N TYR A 601 -20.98 39.06 3.21
CA TYR A 601 -19.70 38.38 3.05
C TYR A 601 -19.75 37.27 2.00
N LEU A 602 -20.84 36.50 1.93
CA LEU A 602 -21.01 35.52 0.85
C LEU A 602 -20.99 36.21 -0.51
N LYS A 603 -21.69 37.34 -0.66
CA LYS A 603 -21.69 38.09 -1.92
C LYS A 603 -20.29 38.52 -2.33
N LEU A 604 -19.46 39.01 -1.40
CA LEU A 604 -18.07 39.37 -1.69
C LEU A 604 -17.24 38.18 -2.22
N LEU A 605 -17.36 37.01 -1.59
CA LEU A 605 -16.61 35.82 -2.01
C LEU A 605 -17.08 35.30 -3.37
N PHE A 606 -18.40 35.23 -3.60
CA PHE A 606 -18.97 34.67 -4.81
C PHE A 606 -18.90 35.62 -6.01
N ASP A 607 -19.09 36.93 -5.83
CA ASP A 607 -19.02 37.91 -6.92
C ASP A 607 -17.65 37.85 -7.62
N GLN A 608 -16.56 37.71 -6.85
CA GLN A 608 -15.22 37.55 -7.41
C GLN A 608 -15.06 36.27 -8.26
N GLN A 609 -15.59 35.14 -7.79
CA GLN A 609 -15.54 33.88 -8.55
C GLN A 609 -16.39 33.95 -9.82
N ILE A 610 -17.59 34.54 -9.73
CA ILE A 610 -18.53 34.70 -10.84
C ILE A 610 -17.93 35.61 -11.92
N GLN A 611 -17.37 36.76 -11.54
CA GLN A 611 -16.74 37.69 -12.47
C GLN A 611 -15.55 37.04 -13.18
N SER A 612 -14.69 36.35 -12.43
CA SER A 612 -13.53 35.64 -12.99
C SER A 612 -13.95 34.55 -13.98
N LEU A 613 -14.92 33.70 -13.63
CA LEU A 613 -15.46 32.68 -14.53
C LEU A 613 -16.09 33.29 -15.79
N THR A 614 -16.84 34.39 -15.64
CA THR A 614 -17.48 35.07 -16.77
C THR A 614 -16.44 35.63 -17.75
N GLN A 615 -15.34 36.20 -17.24
CA GLN A 615 -14.22 36.70 -18.07
C GLN A 615 -13.47 35.55 -18.78
N ILE A 616 -13.26 34.43 -18.08
CA ILE A 616 -12.61 33.26 -18.68
C ILE A 616 -13.50 32.64 -19.77
N LEU A 617 -14.82 32.64 -19.60
CA LEU A 617 -15.75 32.08 -20.59
C LEU A 617 -15.98 32.98 -21.80
N SER A 618 -15.83 34.30 -21.64
CA SER A 618 -15.95 35.27 -22.74
C SER A 618 -14.74 35.26 -23.69
N THR A 619 -13.56 34.85 -23.19
CA THR A 619 -12.37 34.65 -24.00
C THR A 619 -12.49 33.32 -24.76
N GLN A 620 -12.77 33.37 -26.06
CA GLN A 620 -13.07 32.18 -26.90
C GLN A 620 -11.87 31.24 -27.16
N SER A 621 -10.78 31.33 -26.41
CA SER A 621 -9.64 30.43 -26.55
C SER A 621 -9.89 29.12 -25.82
N ASP A 622 -9.92 28.00 -26.54
CA ASP A 622 -10.04 26.64 -25.99
C ASP A 622 -8.79 26.20 -25.17
N THR A 623 -7.94 27.13 -24.73
CA THR A 623 -6.70 26.88 -23.98
C THR A 623 -6.80 27.15 -22.47
N ASN A 624 -7.95 27.61 -21.96
CA ASN A 624 -8.12 28.04 -20.55
C ASN A 624 -8.70 26.97 -19.60
N TYR A 625 -8.59 25.67 -19.93
CA TYR A 625 -9.14 24.58 -19.11
C TYR A 625 -8.67 24.58 -17.65
N SER A 626 -7.38 24.84 -17.41
CA SER A 626 -6.79 24.83 -16.06
C SER A 626 -7.36 25.96 -15.19
N SER A 627 -7.57 27.15 -15.77
CA SER A 627 -8.14 28.30 -15.06
C SER A 627 -9.60 28.06 -14.68
N ILE A 628 -10.40 27.43 -15.55
CA ILE A 628 -11.79 27.06 -15.23
C ILE A 628 -11.82 26.05 -14.08
N ILE A 629 -10.97 25.01 -14.14
CA ILE A 629 -10.88 24.00 -13.08
C ILE A 629 -10.52 24.64 -11.73
N LYS A 630 -9.49 25.50 -11.69
CA LYS A 630 -9.11 26.22 -10.46
C LYS A 630 -10.26 27.04 -9.86
N ARG A 631 -11.05 27.71 -10.70
CA ARG A 631 -12.22 28.48 -10.25
C ARG A 631 -13.36 27.61 -9.77
N LEU A 632 -13.62 26.47 -10.42
CA LEU A 632 -14.57 25.47 -9.93
C LEU A 632 -14.10 24.84 -8.61
N ASP A 633 -12.78 24.66 -8.43
CA ASP A 633 -12.19 24.20 -7.17
C ASP A 633 -12.35 25.22 -6.04
N CYS A 634 -12.18 26.52 -6.32
CA CYS A 634 -12.52 27.59 -5.38
C CYS A 634 -14.00 27.56 -4.98
N LEU A 635 -14.93 27.45 -5.95
CA LEU A 635 -16.36 27.31 -5.65
C LEU A 635 -16.65 26.06 -4.81
N THR A 636 -16.05 24.93 -5.17
CA THR A 636 -16.12 23.68 -4.40
C THR A 636 -15.64 23.90 -2.97
N ALA A 637 -14.51 24.57 -2.79
CA ALA A 637 -13.88 24.82 -1.49
C ALA A 637 -14.79 25.67 -0.59
N ILE A 638 -15.46 26.68 -1.17
CA ILE A 638 -16.45 27.52 -0.49
C ILE A 638 -17.65 26.67 -0.06
N PHE A 639 -18.36 26.04 -1.01
CA PHE A 639 -19.58 25.26 -0.71
C PHE A 639 -19.33 24.11 0.26
N ARG A 640 -18.20 23.41 0.14
CA ARG A 640 -17.82 22.34 1.09
C ARG A 640 -17.64 22.84 2.52
N SER A 641 -17.28 24.11 2.68
CA SER A 641 -16.95 24.72 3.97
C SER A 641 -18.11 25.48 4.60
N LEU A 642 -19.19 25.72 3.85
CA LEU A 642 -20.41 26.35 4.35
C LEU A 642 -21.29 25.30 5.02
N ASP A 643 -21.63 25.54 6.28
CA ASP A 643 -22.47 24.67 7.11
C ASP A 643 -23.47 25.55 7.89
N PHE A 644 -24.57 25.93 7.22
CA PHE A 644 -25.63 26.74 7.83
C PHE A 644 -26.69 25.84 8.47
N LYS A 645 -27.03 26.11 9.72
CA LYS A 645 -28.13 25.44 10.43
C LYS A 645 -29.45 26.18 10.17
N THR A 646 -30.00 26.06 8.97
CA THR A 646 -31.31 26.64 8.62
C THR A 646 -32.44 25.65 8.88
N THR A 647 -33.53 26.12 9.47
CA THR A 647 -34.78 25.33 9.57
C THR A 647 -35.47 25.22 8.21
N GLN A 648 -36.40 24.27 8.03
CA GLN A 648 -37.08 24.04 6.73
C GLN A 648 -37.94 25.23 6.25
N GLU A 649 -38.28 26.16 7.14
CA GLU A 649 -39.10 27.34 6.85
C GLU A 649 -38.25 28.56 6.44
N GLU A 650 -36.94 28.54 6.71
CA GLU A 650 -36.03 29.65 6.41
C GLU A 650 -35.41 29.51 5.02
N ILE A 651 -35.26 30.64 4.32
CA ILE A 651 -34.58 30.65 3.03
C ILE A 651 -33.08 30.48 3.26
N HIS A 652 -32.51 29.43 2.69
CA HIS A 652 -31.08 29.17 2.78
C HIS A 652 -30.27 30.29 2.07
N PRO A 653 -29.23 30.88 2.71
CA PRO A 653 -28.49 32.03 2.17
C PRO A 653 -27.89 31.83 0.77
N CYS A 654 -27.52 30.59 0.45
CA CYS A 654 -26.90 30.25 -0.83
C CYS A 654 -27.88 30.09 -2.00
N ILE A 655 -29.20 30.09 -1.80
CA ILE A 655 -30.17 29.85 -2.89
C ILE A 655 -30.00 30.86 -4.02
N ILE A 656 -29.96 32.16 -3.69
CA ILE A 656 -29.85 33.25 -4.66
C ILE A 656 -28.52 33.15 -5.41
N ILE A 657 -27.45 32.80 -4.70
CA ILE A 657 -26.10 32.65 -5.27
C ILE A 657 -26.08 31.49 -6.27
N VAL A 658 -26.68 30.35 -5.92
CA VAL A 658 -26.74 29.18 -6.81
C VAL A 658 -27.63 29.46 -8.03
N GLN A 659 -28.73 30.20 -7.88
CA GLN A 659 -29.53 30.67 -9.02
C GLN A 659 -28.71 31.51 -10.01
N GLN A 660 -27.79 32.34 -9.51
CA GLN A 660 -26.88 33.14 -10.35
C GLN A 660 -25.75 32.30 -10.98
N LEU A 661 -25.27 31.27 -10.28
CA LEU A 661 -24.20 30.38 -10.76
C LEU A 661 -24.67 29.34 -11.79
N LEU A 662 -25.91 28.85 -11.68
CA LEU A 662 -26.40 27.74 -12.50
C LEU A 662 -26.30 27.98 -14.02
N PRO A 663 -26.61 29.17 -14.56
CA PRO A 663 -26.41 29.46 -15.98
C PRO A 663 -24.94 29.33 -16.44
N LEU A 664 -23.99 29.75 -15.60
CA LEU A 664 -22.56 29.61 -15.90
C LEU A 664 -22.13 28.15 -15.85
N LEU A 665 -22.61 27.39 -14.86
CA LEU A 665 -22.33 25.96 -14.74
C LEU A 665 -22.90 25.18 -15.93
N ASN A 666 -24.08 25.55 -16.43
CA ASN A 666 -24.66 24.99 -17.65
C ASN A 666 -23.78 25.27 -18.88
N LEU A 667 -23.38 26.54 -19.08
CA LEU A 667 -22.50 26.92 -20.18
C LEU A 667 -21.17 26.14 -20.17
N ILE A 668 -20.59 25.96 -18.98
CA ILE A 668 -19.33 25.23 -18.80
C ILE A 668 -19.48 23.78 -19.25
N ILE A 669 -20.47 23.05 -18.74
CA ILE A 669 -20.58 21.61 -19.04
C ILE A 669 -21.00 21.37 -20.49
N VAL A 670 -21.92 22.18 -21.05
CA VAL A 670 -22.32 22.05 -22.45
C VAL A 670 -21.12 22.27 -23.40
N ARG A 671 -20.25 23.24 -23.09
CA ARG A 671 -19.09 23.54 -23.93
C ARG A 671 -17.94 22.55 -23.76
N TYR A 672 -17.71 22.03 -22.54
CA TYR A 672 -16.49 21.31 -22.20
C TYR A 672 -16.67 19.87 -21.67
N ARG A 673 -17.88 19.31 -21.75
CA ARG A 673 -18.20 17.91 -21.36
C ARG A 673 -17.30 16.83 -21.97
N SER A 674 -16.63 17.09 -23.09
CA SER A 674 -15.67 16.13 -23.66
C SER A 674 -14.45 15.88 -22.76
N SER A 675 -14.10 16.83 -21.88
CA SER A 675 -12.98 16.71 -20.94
C SER A 675 -13.40 16.01 -19.65
N VAL A 676 -12.87 14.81 -19.40
CA VAL A 676 -13.10 14.03 -18.16
C VAL A 676 -12.78 14.88 -16.92
N LYS A 677 -11.61 15.53 -16.89
CA LYS A 677 -11.13 16.32 -15.74
C LYS A 677 -12.07 17.48 -15.38
N LEU A 678 -12.63 18.14 -16.40
CA LEU A 678 -13.55 19.25 -16.19
C LEU A 678 -14.92 18.74 -15.77
N SER A 679 -15.42 17.68 -16.39
CA SER A 679 -16.68 17.02 -15.99
C SER A 679 -16.62 16.51 -14.54
N GLU A 680 -15.47 15.99 -14.10
CA GLU A 680 -15.21 15.57 -12.71
C GLU A 680 -15.28 16.76 -11.74
N CYS A 681 -14.54 17.84 -12.04
CA CYS A 681 -14.51 19.06 -11.22
C CYS A 681 -15.88 19.74 -11.15
N TRP A 682 -16.60 19.79 -12.27
CA TRP A 682 -17.97 20.29 -12.37
C TRP A 682 -18.91 19.43 -11.51
N SER A 683 -18.86 18.11 -11.65
CA SER A 683 -19.70 17.18 -10.88
C SER A 683 -19.44 17.31 -9.38
N ARG A 684 -18.17 17.45 -8.99
CA ARG A 684 -17.78 17.71 -7.60
C ARG A 684 -18.30 19.05 -7.08
N THR A 685 -18.32 20.10 -7.91
CA THR A 685 -18.89 21.41 -7.53
C THR A 685 -20.39 21.29 -7.27
N ILE A 686 -21.14 20.65 -8.19
CA ILE A 686 -22.58 20.43 -8.02
C ILE A 686 -22.87 19.56 -6.78
N ARG A 687 -22.05 18.52 -6.56
CA ARG A 687 -22.16 17.67 -5.36
C ARG A 687 -22.11 18.50 -4.07
N PHE A 688 -21.15 19.42 -3.95
CA PHE A 688 -21.03 20.25 -2.75
C PHE A 688 -22.09 21.35 -2.66
N ILE A 689 -22.60 21.87 -3.78
CA ILE A 689 -23.79 22.73 -3.79
C ILE A 689 -24.98 22.01 -3.17
N ILE A 690 -25.26 20.77 -3.62
CA ILE A 690 -26.36 19.96 -3.11
C ILE A 690 -26.14 19.66 -1.62
N ARG A 691 -24.95 19.17 -1.24
CA ARG A 691 -24.64 18.82 0.16
C ARG A 691 -24.65 20.02 1.11
N SER A 692 -24.33 21.24 0.65
CA SER A 692 -24.37 22.43 1.50
C SER A 692 -25.79 22.91 1.84
N MET A 693 -26.78 22.62 0.99
CA MET A 693 -28.15 23.14 1.12
C MET A 693 -29.18 22.04 1.44
N HIS A 694 -28.82 20.77 1.27
CA HIS A 694 -29.65 19.59 1.50
C HIS A 694 -31.04 19.71 0.86
N SER A 695 -32.11 19.72 1.66
CA SER A 695 -33.50 19.81 1.20
C SER A 695 -33.80 21.09 0.41
N HIS A 696 -33.12 22.20 0.70
CA HIS A 696 -33.34 23.48 0.02
C HIS A 696 -32.86 23.47 -1.43
N ALA A 697 -31.91 22.59 -1.78
CA ALA A 697 -31.47 22.40 -3.16
C ALA A 697 -32.49 21.65 -4.05
N LYS A 698 -33.61 21.16 -3.50
CA LYS A 698 -34.67 20.46 -4.25
C LYS A 698 -35.17 21.25 -5.46
N ILE A 699 -35.21 22.58 -5.38
CA ILE A 699 -35.62 23.46 -6.49
C ILE A 699 -34.72 23.34 -7.74
N PHE A 700 -33.47 22.89 -7.56
CA PHE A 700 -32.51 22.70 -8.65
C PHE A 700 -32.44 21.26 -9.15
N PHE A 701 -33.23 20.34 -8.58
CA PHE A 701 -33.22 18.92 -8.94
C PHE A 701 -33.41 18.70 -10.44
N GLN A 702 -34.51 19.20 -10.99
CA GLN A 702 -34.87 18.99 -12.39
C GLN A 702 -33.82 19.58 -13.37
N PRO A 703 -33.41 20.86 -13.27
CA PRO A 703 -32.45 21.42 -14.21
C PRO A 703 -31.07 20.75 -14.14
N ILE A 704 -30.63 20.29 -12.96
CA ILE A 704 -29.37 19.56 -12.82
C ILE A 704 -29.47 18.18 -13.45
N VAL A 705 -30.55 17.43 -13.19
CA VAL A 705 -30.74 16.08 -13.72
C VAL A 705 -30.82 16.08 -15.25
N GLU A 706 -31.57 17.01 -15.85
CA GLU A 706 -31.67 17.14 -17.31
C GLU A 706 -30.30 17.43 -17.95
N LEU A 707 -29.50 18.29 -17.30
CA LEU A 707 -28.15 18.63 -17.76
C LEU A 707 -27.18 17.45 -17.65
N VAL A 708 -27.28 16.65 -16.59
CA VAL A 708 -26.46 15.45 -16.39
C VAL A 708 -26.83 14.38 -17.40
N ILE A 709 -28.13 14.10 -17.61
CA ILE A 709 -28.59 13.10 -18.59
C ILE A 709 -28.13 13.46 -20.00
N SER A 710 -28.39 14.69 -20.43
CA SER A 710 -27.97 15.15 -21.78
C SER A 710 -26.44 15.10 -21.97
N SER A 711 -25.67 15.43 -20.93
CA SER A 711 -24.20 15.33 -20.99
C SER A 711 -23.71 13.88 -21.03
N TYR A 712 -24.34 12.98 -20.27
CA TYR A 712 -24.00 11.56 -20.19
C TYR A 712 -24.35 10.81 -21.48
N ASP A 713 -25.45 11.18 -22.14
CA ASP A 713 -25.84 10.63 -23.44
C ASP A 713 -24.80 10.91 -24.53
N ASP A 714 -24.22 12.10 -24.49
CA ASP A 714 -23.16 12.51 -25.41
C ASP A 714 -21.80 11.88 -25.03
N VAL A 715 -21.34 12.05 -23.79
CA VAL A 715 -20.08 11.50 -23.30
C VAL A 715 -20.27 10.87 -21.89
N PRO A 716 -20.26 9.53 -21.79
CA PRO A 716 -20.67 8.80 -20.58
C PRO A 716 -19.57 8.72 -19.52
N HIS A 717 -19.20 9.87 -18.94
CA HIS A 717 -18.23 9.92 -17.82
C HIS A 717 -18.83 9.34 -16.53
N SER A 718 -18.05 8.54 -15.79
CA SER A 718 -18.52 7.87 -14.55
C SER A 718 -18.94 8.87 -13.46
N CYS A 719 -18.27 10.03 -13.40
CA CYS A 719 -18.53 11.11 -12.45
C CYS A 719 -19.99 11.57 -12.39
N PHE A 720 -20.71 11.46 -13.52
CA PHE A 720 -22.13 11.76 -13.60
C PHE A 720 -22.96 10.72 -12.86
N LEU A 721 -22.64 9.42 -12.97
CA LEU A 721 -23.31 8.36 -12.20
C LEU A 721 -23.08 8.56 -10.69
N TYR A 722 -21.86 8.94 -10.30
CA TYR A 722 -21.56 9.28 -8.92
C TYR A 722 -22.37 10.49 -8.44
N LEU A 723 -22.45 11.57 -9.23
CA LEU A 723 -23.27 12.75 -8.89
C LEU A 723 -24.74 12.37 -8.72
N ILE A 724 -25.28 11.55 -9.63
CA ILE A 724 -26.65 11.05 -9.52
C ILE A 724 -26.83 10.19 -8.26
N SER A 725 -25.83 9.40 -7.85
CA SER A 725 -25.89 8.65 -6.59
C SER A 725 -26.04 9.56 -5.36
N ILE A 726 -25.45 10.77 -5.40
CA ILE A 726 -25.61 11.79 -4.35
C ILE A 726 -27.01 12.40 -4.38
N ILE A 727 -27.53 12.69 -5.58
CA ILE A 727 -28.90 13.17 -5.76
C ILE A 727 -29.91 12.15 -5.20
N VAL A 728 -29.69 10.85 -5.45
CA VAL A 728 -30.51 9.77 -4.89
C VAL A 728 -30.36 9.69 -3.37
N ASP A 729 -29.14 9.85 -2.83
CA ASP A 729 -28.89 9.83 -1.40
C ASP A 729 -29.65 10.93 -0.64
N GLU A 730 -29.70 12.14 -1.20
CA GLU A 730 -30.39 13.29 -0.60
C GLU A 730 -31.90 13.28 -0.86
N TYR A 731 -32.35 12.87 -2.05
CA TYR A 731 -33.74 13.05 -2.47
C TYR A 731 -34.55 11.77 -2.68
N GLY A 732 -33.94 10.58 -2.64
CA GLY A 732 -34.62 9.31 -2.93
C GLY A 732 -35.75 8.94 -1.97
N ASN A 733 -35.76 9.51 -0.76
CA ASN A 733 -36.85 9.34 0.21
C ASN A 733 -38.07 10.23 -0.09
N ASN A 734 -37.97 11.22 -0.99
CA ASN A 734 -39.07 12.12 -1.33
C ASN A 734 -40.05 11.44 -2.29
N GLN A 735 -41.28 11.18 -1.84
CA GLN A 735 -42.30 10.46 -2.61
C GLN A 735 -42.57 11.11 -3.99
N ASP A 736 -42.56 12.44 -4.08
CA ASP A 736 -42.81 13.16 -5.35
C ASP A 736 -41.73 12.92 -6.41
N LEU A 737 -40.48 12.67 -5.99
CA LEU A 737 -39.32 12.60 -6.90
C LEU A 737 -38.96 11.16 -7.28
N LYS A 738 -39.42 10.17 -6.53
CA LYS A 738 -39.12 8.76 -6.78
C LYS A 738 -39.43 8.32 -8.22
N PRO A 739 -40.59 8.65 -8.84
CA PRO A 739 -40.86 8.23 -10.22
C PRO A 739 -39.81 8.77 -11.19
N SER A 740 -39.45 10.05 -11.06
CA SER A 740 -38.43 10.69 -11.89
C SER A 740 -37.04 10.09 -11.67
N ILE A 741 -36.70 9.74 -10.43
CA ILE A 741 -35.43 9.08 -10.09
C ILE A 741 -35.33 7.70 -10.76
N ILE A 742 -36.41 6.92 -10.73
CA ILE A 742 -36.42 5.59 -11.33
C ILE A 742 -36.30 5.67 -12.85
N VAL A 743 -37.09 6.53 -13.51
CA VAL A 743 -37.00 6.73 -14.97
C VAL A 743 -35.58 7.15 -15.38
N MET A 744 -34.98 8.09 -14.64
CA MET A 744 -33.58 8.49 -14.86
C MET A 744 -32.62 7.30 -14.69
N SER A 745 -32.79 6.48 -13.65
CA SER A 745 -31.91 5.33 -13.40
C SER A 745 -31.98 4.27 -14.50
N GLU A 746 -33.16 4.02 -15.06
CA GLU A 746 -33.36 3.08 -16.16
C GLU A 746 -32.68 3.55 -17.45
N HIS A 747 -32.78 4.85 -17.74
CA HIS A 747 -32.09 5.48 -18.87
C HIS A 747 -30.57 5.38 -18.75
N LEU A 748 -30.03 5.79 -17.59
CA LEU A 748 -28.59 5.72 -17.32
C LEU A 748 -28.08 4.27 -17.39
N THR A 749 -28.80 3.31 -16.81
CA THR A 749 -28.43 1.89 -16.87
C THR A 749 -28.34 1.37 -18.29
N THR A 750 -29.32 1.70 -19.13
CA THR A 750 -29.34 1.29 -20.54
C THR A 750 -28.11 1.82 -21.28
N LYS A 751 -27.76 3.09 -21.06
CA LYS A 751 -26.57 3.70 -21.65
C LYS A 751 -25.29 3.09 -21.11
N THR A 752 -25.15 2.88 -19.81
CA THR A 752 -23.98 2.23 -19.19
C THR A 752 -23.75 0.82 -19.75
N PHE A 753 -24.80 0.02 -19.89
CA PHE A 753 -24.70 -1.35 -20.41
C PHE A 753 -24.41 -1.41 -21.91
N SER A 754 -24.71 -0.37 -22.67
CA SER A 754 -24.22 -0.26 -24.06
C SER A 754 -22.69 -0.21 -24.18
N ILE A 755 -22.01 0.14 -23.07
CA ILE A 755 -20.55 0.21 -22.97
C ILE A 755 -20.02 -1.06 -22.31
N LEU A 756 -20.57 -1.44 -21.15
CA LEU A 756 -20.06 -2.56 -20.35
C LEU A 756 -20.28 -3.94 -20.98
N ASN A 757 -21.31 -4.10 -21.83
CA ASN A 757 -21.58 -5.36 -22.52
C ASN A 757 -20.66 -5.61 -23.73
N LYS A 758 -19.73 -4.68 -24.05
CA LYS A 758 -18.66 -4.91 -25.02
C LYS A 758 -17.64 -5.92 -24.46
N PRO A 759 -16.88 -6.63 -25.31
CA PRO A 759 -15.82 -7.52 -24.82
C PRO A 759 -14.84 -6.76 -23.94
N ASP A 760 -14.52 -7.34 -22.78
CA ASP A 760 -13.69 -6.75 -21.73
C ASP A 760 -14.18 -5.38 -21.19
N GLY A 761 -15.47 -5.06 -21.38
CA GLY A 761 -16.03 -3.76 -21.01
C GLY A 761 -15.86 -3.40 -19.53
N PHE A 762 -16.00 -4.39 -18.63
CA PHE A 762 -15.77 -4.22 -17.19
C PHE A 762 -14.30 -3.95 -16.85
N GLN A 763 -13.37 -4.62 -17.53
CA GLN A 763 -11.92 -4.45 -17.32
C GLN A 763 -11.42 -3.12 -17.89
N GLN A 764 -11.96 -2.70 -19.04
CA GLN A 764 -11.57 -1.45 -19.70
C GLN A 764 -12.19 -0.19 -19.08
N ASN A 765 -13.30 -0.32 -18.33
CA ASN A 765 -14.04 0.82 -17.76
C ASN A 765 -14.32 0.64 -16.25
N PRO A 766 -13.30 0.43 -15.40
CA PRO A 766 -13.51 0.13 -13.98
C PRO A 766 -14.15 1.28 -13.19
N ASP A 767 -13.82 2.54 -13.49
CA ASP A 767 -14.43 3.72 -12.84
C ASP A 767 -15.94 3.79 -13.12
N LEU A 768 -16.33 3.42 -14.35
CA LEU A 768 -17.73 3.35 -14.75
C LEU A 768 -18.47 2.25 -13.98
N VAL A 769 -17.83 1.10 -13.77
CA VAL A 769 -18.37 0.00 -12.94
C VAL A 769 -18.53 0.46 -11.49
N ASP A 770 -17.50 1.05 -10.89
CA ASP A 770 -17.53 1.56 -9.50
C ASP A 770 -18.72 2.50 -9.27
N ASP A 771 -18.79 3.59 -10.05
CA ASP A 771 -19.82 4.61 -9.85
C ASP A 771 -21.23 4.11 -10.23
N PHE A 772 -21.34 3.17 -11.17
CA PHE A 772 -22.62 2.53 -11.50
C PHE A 772 -23.17 1.67 -10.36
N TYR A 773 -22.33 0.83 -9.75
CA TYR A 773 -22.76 -0.01 -8.63
C TYR A 773 -22.93 0.81 -7.34
N ARG A 774 -22.23 1.93 -7.17
CA ARG A 774 -22.54 2.94 -6.13
C ARG A 774 -23.93 3.53 -6.30
N LEU A 775 -24.28 3.96 -7.52
CA LEU A 775 -25.62 4.45 -7.84
C LEU A 775 -26.69 3.38 -7.55
N SER A 776 -26.48 2.15 -8.06
CA SER A 776 -27.39 1.03 -7.85
C SER A 776 -27.60 0.69 -6.37
N SER A 777 -26.52 0.76 -5.57
CA SER A 777 -26.59 0.57 -4.11
C SER A 777 -27.40 1.67 -3.42
N ARG A 778 -27.20 2.94 -3.81
CA ARG A 778 -27.97 4.07 -3.25
C ARG A 778 -29.45 3.99 -3.60
N LEU A 779 -29.80 3.55 -4.81
CA LEU A 779 -31.19 3.31 -5.21
C LEU A 779 -31.85 2.22 -4.34
N LEU A 780 -31.16 1.11 -4.09
CA LEU A 780 -31.65 0.08 -3.16
C LEU A 780 -31.83 0.60 -1.72
N GLN A 781 -31.01 1.56 -1.26
CA GLN A 781 -31.11 2.09 0.10
C GLN A 781 -32.22 3.14 0.27
N ARG A 782 -32.49 3.96 -0.75
CA ARG A 782 -33.38 5.13 -0.66
C ARG A 782 -34.74 4.92 -1.30
N CYS A 783 -34.82 4.17 -2.40
CA CYS A 783 -36.07 3.83 -3.08
C CYS A 783 -36.14 2.33 -3.42
N PRO A 784 -36.06 1.44 -2.40
CA PRO A 784 -35.94 -0.01 -2.60
C PRO A 784 -37.11 -0.60 -3.37
N LEU A 785 -38.35 -0.22 -3.04
CA LEU A 785 -39.53 -0.86 -3.60
C LEU A 785 -39.65 -0.60 -5.10
N GLU A 786 -39.50 0.66 -5.50
CA GLU A 786 -39.63 1.09 -6.87
C GLU A 786 -38.47 0.56 -7.72
N TYR A 787 -37.25 0.53 -7.18
CA TYR A 787 -36.08 0.02 -7.88
C TYR A 787 -36.09 -1.51 -8.02
N LEU A 788 -36.54 -2.26 -7.00
CA LEU A 788 -36.70 -3.72 -7.10
C LEU A 788 -37.79 -4.13 -8.10
N LYS A 789 -38.78 -3.26 -8.34
CA LYS A 789 -39.80 -3.45 -9.38
C LYS A 789 -39.33 -3.06 -10.79
N SER A 790 -38.23 -2.31 -10.89
CA SER A 790 -37.67 -1.90 -12.17
C SER A 790 -37.19 -3.10 -12.98
N SER A 791 -37.31 -2.99 -14.30
CA SER A 791 -36.88 -4.03 -15.24
C SER A 791 -35.36 -4.24 -15.27
N VAL A 792 -34.57 -3.25 -14.83
CA VAL A 792 -33.10 -3.28 -14.96
C VAL A 792 -32.38 -4.05 -13.85
N ILE A 793 -33.03 -4.32 -12.71
CA ILE A 793 -32.36 -4.92 -11.54
C ILE A 793 -31.81 -6.34 -11.83
N ARG A 794 -32.52 -7.12 -12.64
CA ARG A 794 -32.12 -8.50 -12.97
C ARG A 794 -30.85 -8.54 -13.85
N PRO A 795 -30.80 -7.83 -15.00
CA PRO A 795 -29.57 -7.69 -15.78
C PRO A 795 -28.36 -7.20 -14.96
N ILE A 796 -28.57 -6.30 -13.98
CA ILE A 796 -27.49 -5.80 -13.13
C ILE A 796 -26.86 -6.92 -12.30
N ILE A 797 -27.68 -7.75 -11.65
CA ILE A 797 -27.16 -8.87 -10.83
C ILE A 797 -26.49 -9.93 -11.71
N GLU A 798 -27.07 -10.24 -12.88
CA GLU A 798 -26.55 -11.24 -13.81
C GLU A 798 -25.12 -10.92 -14.29
N GLN A 799 -24.81 -9.65 -14.53
CA GLN A 799 -23.49 -9.23 -14.98
C GLN A 799 -22.37 -9.35 -13.92
N ILE A 800 -22.71 -9.51 -12.63
CA ILE A 800 -21.69 -9.66 -11.59
C ILE A 800 -21.03 -11.05 -11.67
N ILE A 801 -21.81 -12.11 -11.95
CA ILE A 801 -21.35 -13.50 -11.94
C ILE A 801 -20.13 -13.74 -12.85
N PRO A 802 -20.13 -13.35 -14.15
CA PRO A 802 -18.96 -13.53 -15.00
C PRO A 802 -17.79 -12.60 -14.61
N ASN A 803 -18.05 -11.51 -13.90
CA ASN A 803 -17.06 -10.45 -13.60
C ASN A 803 -16.53 -10.48 -12.16
N CYS A 804 -16.80 -11.53 -11.37
CA CYS A 804 -16.28 -11.70 -10.01
C CYS A 804 -14.74 -11.72 -9.91
N HIS A 805 -14.06 -11.97 -11.03
CA HIS A 805 -12.60 -12.01 -11.13
C HIS A 805 -11.97 -10.66 -11.52
N LEU A 806 -12.75 -9.58 -11.57
CA LEU A 806 -12.26 -8.25 -11.93
C LEU A 806 -11.17 -7.77 -10.95
N GLU A 807 -9.96 -7.61 -11.47
CA GLU A 807 -8.77 -7.19 -10.72
C GLU A 807 -8.72 -5.66 -10.52
N HIS A 808 -9.83 -5.06 -10.10
CA HIS A 808 -9.90 -3.65 -9.76
C HIS A 808 -10.57 -3.46 -8.40
N ARG A 809 -9.83 -2.91 -7.43
CA ARG A 809 -10.26 -2.82 -6.02
C ARG A 809 -11.62 -2.13 -5.87
N ASP A 810 -11.74 -0.88 -6.34
CA ASP A 810 -12.94 -0.07 -6.06
C ASP A 810 -14.19 -0.61 -6.77
N ALA A 811 -14.08 -0.90 -8.07
CA ALA A 811 -15.15 -1.54 -8.86
C ALA A 811 -15.66 -2.85 -8.22
N SER A 812 -14.76 -3.75 -7.82
CA SER A 812 -15.14 -5.02 -7.17
C SER A 812 -15.76 -4.80 -5.79
N SER A 813 -15.20 -3.90 -4.97
CA SER A 813 -15.80 -3.53 -3.68
C SER A 813 -17.19 -2.93 -3.85
N SER A 814 -17.45 -2.11 -4.87
CA SER A 814 -18.77 -1.54 -5.14
C SER A 814 -19.78 -2.58 -5.65
N MET A 815 -19.37 -3.54 -6.48
CA MET A 815 -20.22 -4.69 -6.85
C MET A 815 -20.62 -5.51 -5.62
N ILE A 816 -19.66 -5.77 -4.73
CA ILE A 816 -19.92 -6.52 -3.49
C ILE A 816 -20.81 -5.73 -2.52
N ALA A 817 -20.59 -4.41 -2.38
CA ALA A 817 -21.42 -3.53 -1.55
C ALA A 817 -22.88 -3.45 -2.04
N PHE A 818 -23.09 -3.53 -3.35
CA PHE A 818 -24.43 -3.66 -3.94
C PHE A 818 -25.12 -4.96 -3.51
N LEU A 819 -24.40 -6.09 -3.56
CA LEU A 819 -24.91 -7.40 -3.11
C LEU A 819 -25.20 -7.43 -1.61
N GLN A 820 -24.30 -6.87 -0.78
CA GLN A 820 -24.49 -6.68 0.65
C GLN A 820 -25.77 -5.89 0.93
N THR A 821 -25.97 -4.77 0.20
CA THR A 821 -27.18 -3.96 0.31
C THR A 821 -28.44 -4.76 -0.05
N LEU A 822 -28.40 -5.55 -1.13
CA LEU A 822 -29.51 -6.41 -1.55
C LEU A 822 -29.85 -7.47 -0.48
N VAL A 823 -28.85 -8.12 0.10
CA VAL A 823 -29.03 -9.13 1.16
C VAL A 823 -29.58 -8.50 2.43
N LYS A 824 -29.11 -7.31 2.84
CA LYS A 824 -29.64 -6.58 4.01
C LYS A 824 -31.15 -6.33 3.92
N LEU A 825 -31.69 -6.14 2.72
CA LEU A 825 -33.14 -5.94 2.48
C LEU A 825 -33.98 -7.21 2.74
N THR A 826 -33.37 -8.37 2.99
CA THR A 826 -34.08 -9.60 3.37
C THR A 826 -34.41 -9.70 4.87
N SER A 827 -33.80 -8.82 5.68
CA SER A 827 -33.80 -8.83 7.14
C SER A 827 -35.18 -8.58 7.80
N ASN A 828 -35.37 -9.21 8.97
CA ASN A 828 -36.50 -9.00 9.88
C ASN A 828 -36.24 -8.02 11.04
N LYS A 829 -35.04 -7.44 11.15
CA LYS A 829 -34.62 -6.71 12.37
C LYS A 829 -35.41 -5.42 12.65
N ASN A 830 -36.17 -4.89 11.69
CA ASN A 830 -37.04 -3.75 11.93
C ASN A 830 -38.36 -4.22 12.57
N LYS A 831 -38.51 -4.00 13.88
CA LYS A 831 -39.78 -4.23 14.62
C LYS A 831 -40.99 -3.49 14.00
N GLU A 832 -40.75 -2.53 13.10
CA GLU A 832 -41.76 -1.81 12.31
C GLU A 832 -42.33 -2.56 11.09
N ILE A 833 -41.77 -3.71 10.67
CA ILE A 833 -42.20 -4.41 9.43
C ILE A 833 -43.68 -4.82 9.49
N LYS A 834 -44.25 -5.03 10.68
CA LYS A 834 -45.67 -5.36 10.84
C LYS A 834 -46.63 -4.21 10.53
N HIS A 835 -46.15 -2.97 10.40
CA HIS A 835 -46.99 -1.78 10.23
C HIS A 835 -46.81 -1.05 8.89
N LYS A 836 -45.92 -1.51 7.99
CA LYS A 836 -45.70 -0.91 6.66
C LYS A 836 -45.72 -1.99 5.56
N PRO A 837 -46.77 -2.08 4.71
CA PRO A 837 -46.88 -3.12 3.69
C PRO A 837 -45.75 -3.07 2.64
N GLU A 838 -45.24 -1.87 2.34
CA GLU A 838 -44.09 -1.66 1.43
C GLU A 838 -42.85 -2.44 1.85
N LEU A 839 -42.55 -2.52 3.16
CA LEU A 839 -41.39 -3.26 3.68
C LEU A 839 -41.53 -4.77 3.50
N SER A 840 -42.76 -5.29 3.59
CA SER A 840 -43.03 -6.70 3.36
C SER A 840 -42.85 -7.09 1.89
N GLU A 841 -43.25 -6.20 0.98
CA GLU A 841 -43.09 -6.40 -0.46
C GLU A 841 -41.61 -6.32 -0.87
N VAL A 842 -40.87 -5.31 -0.38
CA VAL A 842 -39.40 -5.19 -0.58
C VAL A 842 -38.69 -6.47 -0.16
N ARG A 843 -39.05 -7.03 1.01
CA ARG A 843 -38.47 -8.28 1.50
C ARG A 843 -38.78 -9.46 0.59
N SER A 844 -40.01 -9.58 0.11
CA SER A 844 -40.39 -10.69 -0.77
C SER A 844 -39.64 -10.65 -2.10
N LEU A 845 -39.47 -9.45 -2.67
CA LEU A 845 -38.74 -9.25 -3.92
C LEU A 845 -37.24 -9.48 -3.75
N SER A 846 -36.63 -8.96 -2.67
CA SER A 846 -35.21 -9.17 -2.39
C SER A 846 -34.89 -10.64 -2.13
N MET A 847 -35.73 -11.35 -1.35
CA MET A 847 -35.59 -12.80 -1.13
C MET A 847 -35.64 -13.58 -2.43
N SER A 848 -36.60 -13.27 -3.31
CA SER A 848 -36.74 -13.95 -4.61
C SER A 848 -35.50 -13.75 -5.50
N LEU A 849 -34.95 -12.54 -5.55
CA LEU A 849 -33.71 -12.27 -6.29
C LEU A 849 -32.52 -13.00 -5.67
N CYS A 850 -32.37 -12.95 -4.35
CA CYS A 850 -31.28 -13.62 -3.66
C CYS A 850 -31.29 -15.14 -3.92
N GLU A 851 -32.45 -15.78 -3.83
CA GLU A 851 -32.60 -17.22 -4.11
C GLU A 851 -32.24 -17.62 -5.53
N THR A 852 -32.46 -16.72 -6.49
CA THR A 852 -32.21 -16.97 -7.91
C THR A 852 -30.71 -16.85 -8.24
N TYR A 853 -30.02 -15.84 -7.72
CA TYR A 853 -28.67 -15.48 -8.19
C TYR A 853 -27.53 -15.78 -7.20
N ILE A 854 -27.77 -15.71 -5.89
CA ILE A 854 -26.70 -15.90 -4.88
C ILE A 854 -26.00 -17.26 -4.96
N PRO A 855 -26.66 -18.40 -5.25
CA PRO A 855 -25.97 -19.70 -5.31
C PRO A 855 -24.84 -19.73 -6.35
N ASN A 856 -25.12 -19.24 -7.57
CA ASN A 856 -24.15 -19.21 -8.65
C ASN A 856 -23.08 -18.14 -8.42
N LEU A 857 -23.48 -17.01 -7.83
CA LEU A 857 -22.59 -15.93 -7.45
C LEU A 857 -21.59 -16.36 -6.36
N LEU A 858 -22.05 -17.06 -5.32
CA LEU A 858 -21.20 -17.61 -4.26
C LEU A 858 -20.17 -18.57 -4.86
N THR A 859 -20.59 -19.43 -5.78
CA THR A 859 -19.66 -20.31 -6.51
C THR A 859 -18.63 -19.51 -7.31
N ALA A 860 -19.04 -18.46 -8.03
CA ALA A 860 -18.15 -17.61 -8.80
C ALA A 860 -17.16 -16.84 -7.91
N LEU A 861 -17.60 -16.33 -6.76
CA LEU A 861 -16.75 -15.63 -5.79
C LEU A 861 -15.71 -16.55 -5.16
N ILE A 862 -16.11 -17.76 -4.73
CA ILE A 862 -15.15 -18.73 -4.18
C ILE A 862 -14.15 -19.16 -5.27
N ARG A 863 -14.61 -19.38 -6.51
CA ARG A 863 -13.71 -19.64 -7.65
C ARG A 863 -12.76 -18.47 -7.92
N ALA A 864 -13.20 -17.23 -7.79
CA ALA A 864 -12.35 -16.06 -7.97
C ALA A 864 -11.24 -16.01 -6.89
N ILE A 865 -11.55 -16.37 -5.64
CA ILE A 865 -10.58 -16.48 -4.54
C ILE A 865 -9.57 -17.60 -4.78
N VAL A 866 -10.06 -18.78 -5.17
CA VAL A 866 -9.25 -19.99 -5.27
C VAL A 866 -8.44 -20.06 -6.56
N ILE A 867 -9.07 -19.76 -7.70
CA ILE A 867 -8.51 -19.97 -9.05
C ILE A 867 -7.94 -18.67 -9.61
N SER A 868 -8.73 -17.59 -9.59
CA SER A 868 -8.37 -16.32 -10.24
C SER A 868 -7.48 -15.42 -9.38
N ARG A 869 -7.21 -15.79 -8.12
CA ARG A 869 -6.26 -15.11 -7.22
C ARG A 869 -6.58 -13.62 -6.99
N VAL A 870 -7.79 -13.33 -6.55
CA VAL A 870 -8.15 -11.93 -6.21
C VAL A 870 -7.23 -11.39 -5.08
N PRO A 871 -6.88 -10.09 -5.13
CA PRO A 871 -6.15 -9.40 -4.06
C PRO A 871 -6.80 -9.51 -2.68
N SER A 872 -5.99 -9.41 -1.62
CA SER A 872 -6.45 -9.49 -0.22
C SER A 872 -7.58 -8.50 0.11
N SER A 873 -7.52 -7.29 -0.44
CA SER A 873 -8.55 -6.26 -0.26
C SER A 873 -9.92 -6.69 -0.81
N ILE A 874 -9.96 -7.35 -1.97
CA ILE A 874 -11.20 -7.86 -2.57
C ILE A 874 -11.68 -9.08 -1.79
N ARG A 875 -10.76 -9.97 -1.39
CA ARG A 875 -11.09 -11.14 -0.58
C ARG A 875 -11.76 -10.74 0.74
N LEU A 876 -11.27 -9.70 1.42
CA LEU A 876 -11.89 -9.18 2.63
C LEU A 876 -13.34 -8.71 2.39
N SER A 877 -13.60 -7.98 1.30
CA SER A 877 -14.97 -7.58 0.93
C SER A 877 -15.88 -8.79 0.69
N ILE A 878 -15.37 -9.85 0.06
CA ILE A 878 -16.12 -11.11 -0.13
C ILE A 878 -16.40 -11.78 1.22
N SER A 879 -15.43 -11.80 2.12
CA SER A 879 -15.56 -12.35 3.47
C SER A 879 -16.64 -11.64 4.29
N GLU A 880 -16.68 -10.30 4.20
CA GLU A 880 -17.75 -9.48 4.80
C GLU A 880 -19.13 -9.82 4.22
N PHE A 881 -19.22 -9.96 2.89
CA PHE A 881 -20.46 -10.36 2.22
C PHE A 881 -20.95 -11.75 2.65
N VAL A 882 -20.03 -12.71 2.79
CA VAL A 882 -20.34 -14.06 3.31
C VAL A 882 -20.83 -13.99 4.76
N GLY A 883 -20.21 -13.15 5.60
CA GLY A 883 -20.69 -12.87 6.96
C GLY A 883 -22.11 -12.31 7.00
N GLU A 884 -22.46 -11.42 6.06
CA GLU A 884 -23.82 -10.89 5.93
C GLU A 884 -24.82 -11.96 5.44
N LEU A 885 -24.45 -12.78 4.45
CA LEU A 885 -25.27 -13.90 3.99
C LEU A 885 -25.61 -14.87 5.13
N LYS A 886 -24.63 -15.19 5.99
CA LYS A 886 -24.86 -15.99 7.19
C LYS A 886 -25.83 -15.33 8.17
N THR A 887 -25.65 -14.02 8.39
CA THR A 887 -26.46 -13.24 9.33
C THR A 887 -27.92 -13.14 8.91
N TYR A 888 -28.19 -12.98 7.62
CA TYR A 888 -29.53 -12.71 7.09
C TYR A 888 -30.22 -13.94 6.49
N MET A 889 -29.46 -14.94 6.02
CA MET A 889 -29.97 -16.11 5.27
C MET A 889 -29.31 -17.42 5.70
N SER A 890 -29.10 -17.64 7.00
CA SER A 890 -28.45 -18.84 7.58
C SER A 890 -28.95 -20.17 7.02
N ASP A 891 -30.26 -20.33 6.92
CA ASP A 891 -30.90 -21.61 6.54
C ASP A 891 -30.60 -22.01 5.09
N LYS A 892 -30.37 -21.02 4.21
CA LYS A 892 -30.07 -21.23 2.79
C LYS A 892 -28.57 -21.21 2.51
N PHE A 893 -27.82 -20.44 3.28
CA PHE A 893 -26.37 -20.30 3.13
C PHE A 893 -25.65 -21.65 3.17
N SER A 894 -25.97 -22.51 4.15
CA SER A 894 -25.36 -23.84 4.26
C SER A 894 -25.57 -24.70 3.01
N GLN A 895 -26.78 -24.71 2.47
CA GLN A 895 -27.12 -25.43 1.24
C GLN A 895 -26.37 -24.87 0.02
N TRP A 896 -26.29 -23.55 -0.11
CA TRP A 896 -25.59 -22.89 -1.21
C TRP A 896 -24.09 -23.08 -1.13
N LEU A 897 -23.51 -23.02 0.07
CA LEU A 897 -22.09 -23.29 0.30
C LEU A 897 -21.74 -24.73 -0.06
N GLN A 898 -22.54 -25.70 0.39
CA GLN A 898 -22.34 -27.12 0.05
C GLN A 898 -22.35 -27.34 -1.46
N LYS A 899 -23.34 -26.77 -2.17
CA LYS A 899 -23.40 -26.84 -3.64
C LYS A 899 -22.16 -26.22 -4.28
N SER A 900 -21.79 -25.00 -3.87
CA SER A 900 -20.63 -24.28 -4.41
C SER A 900 -19.34 -25.09 -4.24
N LEU A 901 -19.17 -25.70 -3.07
CA LEU A 901 -18.02 -26.51 -2.71
C LEU A 901 -17.93 -27.84 -3.47
N THR A 902 -19.04 -28.41 -3.92
CA THR A 902 -19.03 -29.58 -4.82
C THR A 902 -18.61 -29.24 -6.26
N GLU A 903 -18.79 -27.99 -6.68
CA GLU A 903 -18.45 -27.53 -8.03
C GLU A 903 -17.00 -27.04 -8.18
N ILE A 904 -16.21 -27.04 -7.10
CA ILE A 904 -14.79 -26.65 -7.10
C ILE A 904 -13.94 -27.92 -7.24
N PRO A 905 -12.99 -27.98 -8.20
CA PRO A 905 -12.21 -29.19 -8.48
C PRO A 905 -11.26 -29.52 -7.32
N ARG A 906 -11.31 -30.75 -6.80
CA ARG A 906 -10.46 -31.20 -5.66
C ARG A 906 -9.11 -31.80 -6.06
N THR A 907 -8.92 -32.12 -7.33
CA THR A 907 -7.70 -32.72 -7.88
C THR A 907 -7.07 -31.77 -8.89
N SER A 908 -5.76 -31.90 -9.11
CA SER A 908 -5.09 -31.22 -10.22
C SER A 908 -5.76 -31.57 -11.56
N ARG A 909 -5.55 -30.73 -12.59
CA ARG A 909 -6.11 -30.96 -13.93
C ARG A 909 -5.69 -32.32 -14.52
N ASN A 910 -4.55 -32.84 -14.09
CA ASN A 910 -4.01 -34.14 -14.48
C ASN A 910 -4.47 -35.29 -13.58
N GLY A 911 -5.24 -35.03 -12.51
CA GLY A 911 -5.76 -36.05 -11.59
C GLY A 911 -4.72 -36.68 -10.65
N LEU A 912 -3.47 -36.22 -10.69
CA LEU A 912 -2.33 -36.86 -10.02
C LEU A 912 -2.17 -36.48 -8.54
N VAL A 913 -2.67 -35.32 -8.14
CA VAL A 913 -2.51 -34.78 -6.79
C VAL A 913 -3.87 -34.37 -6.25
N GLU A 914 -4.24 -34.93 -5.09
CA GLU A 914 -5.34 -34.42 -4.30
C GLU A 914 -4.92 -33.07 -3.72
N ILE A 915 -5.52 -32.00 -4.24
CA ILE A 915 -5.22 -30.62 -3.83
C ILE A 915 -5.82 -30.39 -2.43
N VAL A 916 -7.08 -30.82 -2.25
CA VAL A 916 -7.83 -30.65 -1.01
C VAL A 916 -8.44 -31.97 -0.56
N THR A 917 -8.09 -32.37 0.67
CA THR A 917 -8.63 -33.56 1.32
C THR A 917 -10.12 -33.39 1.67
N LEU A 918 -10.86 -34.50 1.77
CA LEU A 918 -12.25 -34.48 2.27
C LEU A 918 -12.35 -33.79 3.64
N LYS A 919 -11.37 -34.04 4.52
CA LYS A 919 -11.35 -33.47 5.86
C LYS A 919 -11.17 -31.95 5.85
N GLN A 920 -10.28 -31.42 5.00
CA GLN A 920 -10.08 -29.97 4.87
C GLN A 920 -11.31 -29.28 4.29
N HIS A 921 -12.00 -29.94 3.36
CA HIS A 921 -13.25 -29.46 2.77
C HIS A 921 -14.38 -29.42 3.81
N GLU A 922 -14.52 -30.47 4.61
CA GLU A 922 -15.46 -30.52 5.74
C GLU A 922 -15.12 -29.49 6.82
N GLN A 923 -13.83 -29.31 7.16
CA GLN A 923 -13.38 -28.29 8.10
C GLN A 923 -13.76 -26.89 7.61
N PHE A 924 -13.45 -26.56 6.35
CA PHE A 924 -13.80 -25.28 5.76
C PHE A 924 -15.31 -25.03 5.75
N TYR A 925 -16.11 -26.05 5.40
CA TYR A 925 -17.56 -25.98 5.48
C TYR A 925 -18.06 -25.75 6.91
N ASN A 926 -17.53 -26.49 7.89
CA ASN A 926 -17.95 -26.40 9.29
C ASN A 926 -17.62 -25.03 9.88
N VAL A 927 -16.39 -24.55 9.71
CA VAL A 927 -15.98 -23.23 10.21
C VAL A 927 -16.84 -22.14 9.57
N LEU A 928 -17.05 -22.19 8.25
CA LEU A 928 -17.94 -21.22 7.60
C LEU A 928 -19.41 -21.36 7.98
N CYS A 929 -19.88 -22.47 8.54
CA CYS A 929 -21.26 -22.63 9.01
C CYS A 929 -21.45 -22.29 10.50
N GLU A 930 -20.38 -22.11 11.28
CA GLU A 930 -20.46 -21.75 12.70
C GLU A 930 -21.11 -20.37 12.90
N SER A 931 -21.95 -20.21 13.93
CA SER A 931 -22.80 -19.02 14.09
C SER A 931 -22.04 -17.73 14.43
N ASP A 932 -20.84 -17.82 15.04
CA ASP A 932 -20.12 -16.68 15.63
C ASP A 932 -18.83 -16.29 14.90
N THR A 933 -18.61 -16.74 13.66
CA THR A 933 -17.38 -16.40 12.92
C THR A 933 -17.36 -14.94 12.49
N GLN A 934 -16.33 -14.21 12.91
CA GLN A 934 -16.10 -12.84 12.43
C GLN A 934 -15.65 -12.83 10.97
N PRO A 935 -15.88 -11.74 10.21
CA PRO A 935 -15.39 -11.60 8.84
C PRO A 935 -13.87 -11.79 8.70
N SER A 936 -13.09 -11.42 9.71
CA SER A 936 -11.64 -11.64 9.75
C SER A 936 -11.28 -13.13 9.80
N THR A 937 -12.03 -13.93 10.57
CA THR A 937 -11.87 -15.39 10.60
C THR A 937 -12.26 -16.00 9.25
N ILE A 938 -13.35 -15.52 8.64
CA ILE A 938 -13.77 -15.96 7.31
C ILE A 938 -12.68 -15.65 6.26
N ASP A 939 -12.05 -14.46 6.32
CA ASP A 939 -10.96 -14.11 5.42
C ASP A 939 -9.73 -15.00 5.61
N TYR A 940 -9.36 -15.26 6.87
CA TYR A 940 -8.28 -16.18 7.22
C TYR A 940 -8.54 -17.60 6.69
N GLU A 941 -9.76 -18.10 6.84
CA GLU A 941 -10.15 -19.41 6.30
C GLU A 941 -10.16 -19.42 4.77
N PHE A 942 -10.65 -18.36 4.12
CA PHE A 942 -10.54 -18.22 2.67
C PHE A 942 -9.09 -18.18 2.19
N GLU A 943 -8.21 -17.50 2.93
CA GLU A 943 -6.78 -17.50 2.64
C GLU A 943 -6.17 -18.89 2.78
N THR A 944 -6.44 -19.56 3.90
CA THR A 944 -5.92 -20.88 4.21
C THR A 944 -6.43 -21.91 3.19
N PHE A 945 -7.71 -21.86 2.86
CA PHE A 945 -8.30 -22.70 1.84
C PHE A 945 -7.73 -22.41 0.45
N ALA A 946 -7.54 -21.13 0.10
CA ALA A 946 -6.90 -20.75 -1.16
C ALA A 946 -5.44 -21.23 -1.25
N LYS A 947 -4.68 -21.21 -0.14
CA LYS A 947 -3.31 -21.77 -0.07
C LYS A 947 -3.25 -23.24 -0.43
N LEU A 948 -4.31 -24.02 -0.19
CA LEU A 948 -4.34 -25.42 -0.63
C LEU A 948 -4.28 -25.55 -2.16
N TYR A 949 -4.77 -24.57 -2.91
CA TYR A 949 -4.77 -24.55 -4.38
C TYR A 949 -3.61 -23.75 -5.00
N ARG A 950 -2.78 -23.12 -4.16
CA ARG A 950 -1.61 -22.34 -4.56
C ARG A 950 -0.37 -23.17 -4.34
#